data_AF-A0A5D0RRU5-F1
#
_entry.id   AF-A0A5D0RRU5-F1
#
_cell.length_a   1.000
_cell.length_b   1.000
_cell.length_c   1.000
_cell.angle_alpha   90.00
_cell.angle_beta   90.00
_cell.angle_gamma   90.00
#
_symmetry.space_group_name_H-M   'P 1'
#
loop_
_entity.id
_entity.type
_entity.pdbx_description
1 polymer ?
#
loop_
_entity_poly.entity_id
_entity_poly.type
_entity_poly.pdbx_seq_one_letter_code
_entity_poly.pdbx_strand_id
1 'polypeptide(L)'
;MNIYERFIKVTKNNRKYFLLLLIIMNILALVGLFKININSDLSLLKPSDSTAMKEYKHMVSEFGNAEQLIFLVKSSKEEPENILSDFFNLQNKVESIKGVEYVNGPVPPVIPEGSGIKRVERITENNIDKIMSYIEKLDVMKALYKKDNVYYGLFTIFPDANNVQQTSEKVLEVFKETGMEFYNSGEIYLQTTIFDYILQIIIMIPPIALFLILLIFRWRIGNFKGTLLSILPAGIGALWTMGLLGWSSMELSVITVLTPIFTIVMGSADGLHFVSHIQDEIRNGKEKQEALSSTLEKVGWPMILTTLTTAAGFLSLLVIQSEPLKQLAFTASIGVILAGVATWVFLPVIYIGFNNRQKQRTKPIFDPITPLLKKSFGKSAIIITIILSAAFFPGFFFIETDLNMLNLYKENTEIRQDIEQITEIAGGAIPIYIKFETNKDPLSQDIASKVLELETKLKEETLVTKSISIYNIFSTLNKLIFHSEKEEYPNQARVNLMFMMLDSAQKQEISNTILRDKKMGRIIVFPKDLSNETLEKIKELINKDEDDNIAFNAVGMPLVMKEMNDRIIPDQINSILLAVFLVFILMWLTLRNIRMALIGIIPLGTTLISLFGFMGYAGIELSVVTSTIASITIGVGIDYSIHFTSLFKSFYRHSKPKEAASKSFDYVSKPVLANALGLATGLSALLISPLKFHTYVSMLMWVTMLVSSFVSLTFLPTVLSKVFSKNGSQSK
;
A
#
# COMPACT_ATOMS: atom_id res chain seq x y z
N MET A 1 45.84 -22.64 5.16
CA MET A 1 45.15 -21.33 5.18
C MET A 1 43.75 -21.55 4.66
N ASN A 2 42.74 -21.40 5.51
CA ASN A 2 41.34 -21.59 5.11
C ASN A 2 40.92 -20.50 4.10
N ILE A 3 39.87 -20.72 3.31
CA ILE A 3 39.37 -19.78 2.29
C ILE A 3 39.09 -18.39 2.89
N TYR A 4 38.60 -18.34 4.14
CA TYR A 4 38.33 -17.11 4.89
C TYR A 4 39.60 -16.35 5.28
N GLU A 5 40.66 -17.05 5.68
CA GLU A 5 41.97 -16.42 5.96
C GLU A 5 42.57 -15.84 4.67
N ARG A 6 42.42 -16.54 3.54
CA ARG A 6 42.82 -16.05 2.22
C ARG A 6 42.07 -14.80 1.82
N PHE A 7 40.75 -14.78 2.03
CA PHE A 7 39.92 -13.62 1.81
C PHE A 7 40.36 -12.42 2.67
N ILE A 8 40.62 -12.62 3.97
CA ILE A 8 41.09 -11.55 4.87
C ILE A 8 42.47 -11.01 4.44
N LYS A 9 43.39 -11.89 4.03
CA LYS A 9 44.72 -11.48 3.56
C LYS A 9 44.63 -10.64 2.28
N VAL A 10 43.79 -11.05 1.33
CA VAL A 10 43.56 -10.32 0.08
C VAL A 10 42.90 -8.95 0.35
N THR A 11 41.84 -8.91 1.15
CA THR A 11 41.14 -7.66 1.50
C THR A 11 42.04 -6.67 2.24
N LYS A 12 42.91 -7.16 3.13
CA LYS A 12 43.91 -6.32 3.81
C LYS A 12 44.93 -5.71 2.84
N ASN A 13 45.50 -6.54 1.95
CA ASN A 13 46.52 -6.09 1.01
C ASN A 13 45.97 -5.11 -0.04
N ASN A 14 44.73 -5.33 -0.48
CA ASN A 14 44.08 -4.54 -1.54
C ASN A 14 43.05 -3.52 -1.01
N ARG A 15 43.11 -3.18 0.29
CA ARG A 15 42.11 -2.33 0.97
C ARG A 15 41.79 -1.02 0.23
N LYS A 16 42.80 -0.35 -0.34
CA LYS A 16 42.61 0.91 -1.08
C LYS A 16 41.68 0.72 -2.29
N TYR A 17 41.82 -0.38 -3.03
CA TYR A 17 40.99 -0.67 -4.20
C TYR A 17 39.55 -0.98 -3.82
N PHE A 18 39.33 -1.74 -2.73
CA PHE A 18 37.97 -1.99 -2.22
C PHE A 18 37.28 -0.70 -1.76
N LEU A 19 37.99 0.20 -1.08
CA LEU A 19 37.41 1.50 -0.68
C LEU A 19 37.13 2.40 -1.88
N LEU A 20 38.01 2.41 -2.88
CA LEU A 20 37.79 3.17 -4.11
C LEU A 20 36.57 2.63 -4.89
N LEU A 21 36.43 1.31 -5.00
CA LEU A 21 35.24 0.68 -5.56
C LEU A 21 33.97 1.06 -4.79
N LEU A 22 34.02 1.02 -3.46
CA LEU A 22 32.90 1.45 -2.61
C LEU A 22 32.48 2.89 -2.90
N ILE A 23 33.45 3.81 -3.00
CA ILE A 23 33.18 5.22 -3.29
C ILE A 23 32.54 5.38 -4.67
N ILE A 24 33.10 4.74 -5.71
CA ILE A 24 32.56 4.80 -7.07
C ILE A 24 31.12 4.28 -7.10
N MET A 25 30.84 3.14 -6.47
CA MET A 25 29.49 2.57 -6.41
C MET A 25 28.50 3.51 -5.71
N ASN A 26 28.92 4.16 -4.61
CA ASN A 26 28.06 5.14 -3.93
C ASN A 26 27.79 6.38 -4.79
N ILE A 27 28.79 6.88 -5.52
CA ILE A 27 28.61 8.02 -6.44
C ILE A 27 27.63 7.65 -7.56
N LEU A 28 27.82 6.50 -8.20
CA LEU A 28 26.91 6.00 -9.24
C LEU A 28 25.49 5.82 -8.72
N ALA A 29 25.34 5.27 -7.51
CA ALA A 29 24.04 5.09 -6.88
C ALA A 29 23.37 6.45 -6.56
N LEU A 30 24.14 7.42 -6.08
CA LEU A 30 23.64 8.76 -5.77
C LEU A 30 23.18 9.51 -7.03
N VAL A 31 23.91 9.37 -8.14
CA VAL A 31 23.46 9.87 -9.46
C VAL A 31 22.17 9.19 -9.91
N GLY A 32 22.07 7.87 -9.73
CA GLY A 32 20.85 7.12 -10.06
C GLY A 32 19.64 7.55 -9.22
N LEU A 33 19.86 7.85 -7.93
CA LEU A 33 18.79 8.28 -7.02
C LEU A 33 18.07 9.56 -7.50
N PHE A 34 18.79 10.50 -8.13
CA PHE A 34 18.20 11.71 -8.71
C PHE A 34 17.45 11.48 -10.03
N LYS A 35 17.49 10.26 -10.59
CA LYS A 35 16.77 9.88 -11.82
C LYS A 35 15.49 9.08 -11.55
N ILE A 36 15.11 8.94 -10.29
CA ILE A 36 13.91 8.19 -9.91
C ILE A 36 12.67 8.96 -10.35
N ASN A 37 11.80 8.28 -11.09
CA ASN A 37 10.46 8.76 -11.41
C ASN A 37 9.45 8.20 -10.42
N ILE A 38 8.44 8.98 -10.05
CA ILE A 38 7.35 8.55 -9.17
C ILE A 38 6.08 8.43 -10.01
N ASN A 39 5.33 7.35 -9.80
CA ASN A 39 4.02 7.15 -10.40
C ASN A 39 2.98 6.95 -9.29
N SER A 40 2.07 7.91 -9.15
CA SER A 40 1.01 7.92 -8.15
C SER A 40 -0.30 7.31 -8.65
N ASP A 41 -0.34 6.78 -9.87
CA ASP A 41 -1.52 6.16 -10.44
C ASP A 41 -1.84 4.84 -9.71
N LEU A 42 -2.91 4.86 -8.92
CA LEU A 42 -3.43 3.69 -8.21
C LEU A 42 -3.87 2.58 -9.16
N SER A 43 -4.18 2.92 -10.41
CA SER A 43 -4.60 1.97 -11.42
C SER A 43 -3.51 0.96 -11.78
N LEU A 44 -2.23 1.26 -11.47
CA LEU A 44 -1.12 0.33 -11.65
C LEU A 44 -1.25 -0.92 -10.77
N LEU A 45 -2.02 -0.88 -9.68
CA LEU A 45 -2.17 -2.01 -8.77
C LEU A 45 -2.96 -3.16 -9.38
N LYS A 46 -3.75 -2.88 -10.42
CA LYS A 46 -4.62 -3.82 -11.13
C LYS A 46 -3.88 -5.08 -11.63
N PRO A 47 -4.62 -6.17 -11.89
CA PRO A 47 -4.12 -7.28 -12.69
C PRO A 47 -3.62 -6.84 -14.07
N SER A 48 -2.53 -7.46 -14.55
CA SER A 48 -1.85 -7.08 -15.80
C SER A 48 -2.81 -7.03 -17.01
N ASP A 49 -3.80 -7.92 -17.06
CA ASP A 49 -4.78 -8.09 -18.12
C ASP A 49 -6.22 -7.63 -17.75
N SER A 50 -6.38 -6.88 -16.64
CA SER A 50 -7.67 -6.46 -16.06
C SER A 50 -8.69 -6.01 -17.10
N THR A 51 -9.87 -6.65 -17.06
CA THR A 51 -11.01 -6.31 -17.93
C THR A 51 -11.68 -5.03 -17.46
N ALA A 52 -11.88 -4.86 -16.15
CA ALA A 52 -12.51 -3.67 -15.59
C ALA A 52 -11.73 -2.40 -15.96
N MET A 53 -10.39 -2.47 -16.00
CA MET A 53 -9.57 -1.34 -16.42
C MET A 53 -9.68 -1.05 -17.92
N LYS A 54 -9.73 -2.08 -18.77
CA LYS A 54 -9.91 -1.89 -20.22
C LYS A 54 -11.24 -1.17 -20.49
N GLU A 55 -12.28 -1.59 -19.79
CA GLU A 55 -13.61 -0.98 -19.90
C GLU A 55 -13.65 0.44 -19.34
N TYR A 56 -12.96 0.70 -18.22
CA TYR A 56 -12.82 2.06 -17.67
C TYR A 56 -12.09 2.98 -18.65
N LYS A 57 -10.93 2.57 -19.17
CA LYS A 57 -10.19 3.35 -20.18
C LYS A 57 -10.99 3.57 -21.45
N HIS A 58 -11.73 2.55 -21.90
CA HIS A 58 -12.59 2.67 -23.07
C HIS A 58 -13.71 3.69 -22.83
N MET A 59 -14.36 3.67 -21.67
CA MET A 59 -15.34 4.69 -21.30
C MET A 59 -14.73 6.11 -21.32
N VAL A 60 -13.54 6.29 -20.73
CA VAL A 60 -12.84 7.59 -20.73
C VAL A 60 -12.50 8.05 -22.15
N SER A 61 -12.08 7.14 -23.04
CA SER A 61 -11.80 7.50 -24.44
C SER A 61 -13.04 7.89 -25.23
N GLU A 62 -14.21 7.36 -24.86
CA GLU A 62 -15.47 7.57 -25.56
C GLU A 62 -16.18 8.85 -25.10
N PHE A 63 -16.37 9.01 -23.79
CA PHE A 63 -17.11 10.14 -23.18
C PHE A 63 -16.23 11.35 -22.83
N GLY A 64 -14.93 11.30 -23.12
CA GLY A 64 -13.99 12.32 -22.68
C GLY A 64 -13.59 12.16 -21.21
N ASN A 65 -12.89 13.17 -20.67
CA ASN A 65 -12.21 13.04 -19.39
C ASN A 65 -13.21 12.79 -18.24
N ALA A 66 -13.16 11.59 -17.65
CA ALA A 66 -13.98 11.23 -16.48
C ALA A 66 -13.33 11.67 -15.16
N GLU A 67 -12.10 12.17 -15.24
CA GLU A 67 -11.35 12.70 -14.12
C GLU A 67 -11.89 14.08 -13.75
N GLN A 68 -12.52 14.15 -12.59
CA GLN A 68 -13.09 15.39 -12.05
C GLN A 68 -12.41 15.75 -10.74
N LEU A 69 -12.30 17.05 -10.47
CA LEU A 69 -12.02 17.57 -9.14
C LEU A 69 -13.34 17.94 -8.49
N ILE A 70 -13.52 17.55 -7.22
CA ILE A 70 -14.73 17.86 -6.45
C ILE A 70 -14.31 18.75 -5.29
N PHE A 71 -14.96 19.90 -5.14
CA PHE A 71 -14.78 20.80 -4.01
C PHE A 71 -16.12 21.07 -3.34
N LEU A 72 -16.20 20.84 -2.03
CA LEU A 72 -17.32 21.26 -1.22
C LEU A 72 -16.89 22.50 -0.41
N VAL A 73 -17.43 23.65 -0.77
CA VAL A 73 -17.09 24.93 -0.15
C VAL A 73 -18.14 25.30 0.87
N LYS A 74 -17.71 25.62 2.09
CA LYS A 74 -18.55 26.15 3.14
C LYS A 74 -18.73 27.66 2.94
N SER A 75 -19.98 28.10 2.93
CA SER A 75 -20.27 29.53 2.87
C SER A 75 -19.83 30.24 4.16
N SER A 76 -19.23 31.42 4.00
CA SER A 76 -18.93 32.34 5.10
C SER A 76 -20.12 33.24 5.48
N LYS A 77 -21.19 33.23 4.68
CA LYS A 77 -22.34 34.13 4.79
C LYS A 77 -23.64 33.35 4.98
N GLU A 78 -24.61 33.98 5.63
CA GLU A 78 -25.91 33.38 5.96
C GLU A 78 -27.02 33.75 4.96
N GLU A 79 -26.89 34.90 4.28
CA GLU A 79 -27.91 35.39 3.34
C GLU A 79 -27.79 34.74 1.95
N PRO A 80 -28.86 34.15 1.40
CA PRO A 80 -28.84 33.46 0.10
C PRO A 80 -28.25 34.28 -1.06
N GLU A 81 -28.47 35.61 -1.07
CA GLU A 81 -27.96 36.48 -2.14
C GLU A 81 -26.45 36.55 -2.15
N ASN A 82 -25.87 36.75 -0.98
CA ASN A 82 -24.44 36.83 -0.87
C ASN A 82 -23.79 35.46 -1.08
N ILE A 83 -24.46 34.37 -0.68
CA ILE A 83 -24.00 32.99 -0.92
C ILE A 83 -23.92 32.69 -2.42
N LEU A 84 -25.02 32.91 -3.14
CA LEU A 84 -25.08 32.63 -4.58
C LEU A 84 -24.14 33.54 -5.36
N SER A 85 -24.01 34.81 -4.97
CA SER A 85 -23.06 35.74 -5.59
C SER A 85 -21.61 35.28 -5.40
N ASP A 86 -21.21 34.90 -4.17
CA ASP A 86 -19.86 34.42 -3.88
C ASP A 86 -19.55 33.13 -4.67
N PHE A 87 -20.48 32.17 -4.68
CA PHE A 87 -20.32 30.92 -5.43
C PHE A 87 -20.31 31.12 -6.93
N PHE A 88 -21.13 32.02 -7.48
CA PHE A 88 -21.12 32.35 -8.90
C PHE A 88 -19.81 33.01 -9.32
N ASN A 89 -19.30 33.96 -8.52
CA ASN A 89 -18.01 34.59 -8.79
C ASN A 89 -16.86 33.59 -8.73
N LEU A 90 -16.89 32.68 -7.76
CA LEU A 90 -15.90 31.61 -7.65
C LEU A 90 -15.97 30.67 -8.84
N GLN A 91 -17.17 30.22 -9.24
CA GLN A 91 -17.36 29.38 -10.42
C GLN A 91 -16.75 30.03 -11.67
N ASN A 92 -17.09 31.29 -11.95
CA ASN A 92 -16.55 32.01 -13.10
C ASN A 92 -15.02 32.18 -13.03
N LYS A 93 -14.47 32.41 -11.83
CA LYS A 93 -13.02 32.51 -11.64
C LYS A 93 -12.33 31.18 -11.98
N VAL A 94 -12.91 30.06 -11.55
CA VAL A 94 -12.40 28.72 -11.86
C VAL A 94 -12.55 28.38 -13.34
N GLU A 95 -13.70 28.66 -13.96
CA GLU A 95 -13.93 28.47 -15.40
C GLU A 95 -12.95 29.28 -16.26
N SER A 96 -12.48 30.44 -15.77
CA SER A 96 -11.50 31.27 -16.48
C SER A 96 -10.07 30.70 -16.49
N ILE A 97 -9.78 29.67 -15.67
CA ILE A 97 -8.45 29.05 -15.60
C ILE A 97 -8.18 28.31 -16.90
N LYS A 98 -7.09 28.66 -17.57
CA LYS A 98 -6.63 27.95 -18.76
C LYS A 98 -6.38 26.47 -18.42
N GLY A 99 -7.10 25.57 -19.09
CA GLY A 99 -7.04 24.14 -18.86
C GLY A 99 -8.23 23.59 -18.07
N VAL A 100 -9.17 24.43 -17.62
CA VAL A 100 -10.51 23.99 -17.18
C VAL A 100 -11.44 23.99 -18.39
N GLU A 101 -12.09 22.85 -18.65
CA GLU A 101 -13.06 22.73 -19.74
C GLU A 101 -14.43 23.27 -19.32
N TYR A 102 -14.90 22.86 -18.15
CA TYR A 102 -16.19 23.26 -17.61
C TYR A 102 -16.26 23.04 -16.08
N VAL A 103 -17.11 23.82 -15.41
CA VAL A 103 -17.39 23.71 -13.98
C VAL A 103 -18.88 23.55 -13.76
N ASN A 104 -19.28 22.47 -13.09
CA ASN A 104 -20.61 22.33 -12.55
C ASN A 104 -20.60 22.82 -11.10
N GLY A 105 -21.26 23.94 -10.83
CA GLY A 105 -21.27 24.57 -9.51
C GLY A 105 -22.67 24.71 -8.90
N PRO A 106 -22.75 25.32 -7.70
CA PRO A 106 -24.01 25.51 -6.97
C PRO A 106 -25.02 26.41 -7.70
N VAL A 107 -24.53 27.23 -8.64
CA VAL A 107 -25.34 28.15 -9.44
C VAL A 107 -25.48 27.56 -10.84
N PRO A 108 -26.68 27.11 -11.23
CA PRO A 108 -26.88 26.56 -12.56
C PRO A 108 -26.56 27.61 -13.64
N PRO A 109 -25.77 27.26 -14.66
CA PRO A 109 -25.40 28.23 -15.70
C PRO A 109 -26.59 28.62 -16.57
N VAL A 110 -27.66 27.83 -16.58
CA VAL A 110 -28.94 28.17 -17.20
C VAL A 110 -30.10 27.89 -16.25
N ILE A 111 -31.15 28.70 -16.34
CA ILE A 111 -32.42 28.49 -15.64
C ILE A 111 -33.59 28.51 -16.63
N PRO A 112 -34.68 27.76 -16.37
CA PRO A 112 -35.91 27.89 -17.14
C PRO A 112 -36.50 29.31 -17.04
N GLU A 113 -36.83 29.92 -18.17
CA GLU A 113 -37.57 31.18 -18.22
C GLU A 113 -38.60 31.13 -19.36
N GLY A 114 -39.90 31.17 -18.99
CA GLY A 114 -40.99 30.96 -19.95
C GLY A 114 -40.95 29.55 -20.56
N SER A 115 -40.98 29.47 -21.89
CA SER A 115 -40.90 28.22 -22.64
C SER A 115 -39.48 27.83 -23.07
N GLY A 116 -38.44 28.45 -22.50
CA GLY A 116 -37.05 28.23 -22.87
C GLY A 116 -36.10 28.24 -21.67
N ILE A 117 -34.80 28.25 -21.97
CA ILE A 117 -33.73 28.39 -20.97
C ILE A 117 -33.02 29.72 -21.16
N LYS A 118 -32.55 30.32 -20.07
CA LYS A 118 -31.77 31.55 -20.08
C LYS A 118 -30.49 31.37 -19.28
N ARG A 119 -29.39 31.88 -19.83
CA ARG A 119 -28.08 31.88 -19.16
C ARG A 119 -28.09 32.82 -17.96
N VAL A 120 -27.53 32.36 -16.84
CA VAL A 120 -27.30 33.18 -15.66
C VAL A 120 -26.01 33.98 -15.87
N GLU A 121 -26.14 35.27 -16.13
CA GLU A 121 -24.98 36.17 -16.33
C GLU A 121 -24.53 36.86 -15.03
N ARG A 122 -25.47 37.06 -14.09
CA ARG A 122 -25.25 37.74 -12.80
C ARG A 122 -26.32 37.35 -11.80
N ILE A 123 -25.98 37.43 -10.50
CA ILE A 123 -26.92 37.31 -9.39
C ILE A 123 -27.46 38.70 -9.06
N THR A 124 -28.79 38.83 -8.96
CA THR A 124 -29.51 40.08 -8.65
C THR A 124 -30.73 39.76 -7.79
N GLU A 125 -31.22 40.72 -7.01
CA GLU A 125 -32.47 40.60 -6.24
C GLU A 125 -33.66 40.06 -7.07
N ASN A 126 -33.73 40.40 -8.36
CA ASN A 126 -34.86 40.01 -9.24
C ASN A 126 -34.80 38.56 -9.77
N ASN A 127 -33.64 37.91 -9.75
CA ASN A 127 -33.49 36.54 -10.26
C ASN A 127 -33.14 35.52 -9.18
N ILE A 128 -32.82 35.96 -7.97
CA ILE A 128 -32.40 35.08 -6.89
C ILE A 128 -33.47 34.05 -6.50
N ASP A 129 -34.71 34.49 -6.30
CA ASP A 129 -35.81 33.60 -5.91
C ASP A 129 -36.09 32.56 -6.99
N LYS A 130 -35.93 32.95 -8.27
CA LYS A 130 -36.04 32.03 -9.41
C LYS A 130 -34.92 30.99 -9.40
N ILE A 131 -33.68 31.42 -9.13
CA ILE A 131 -32.51 30.54 -9.06
C ILE A 131 -32.64 29.57 -7.88
N MET A 132 -32.95 30.07 -6.68
CA MET A 132 -33.16 29.24 -5.49
C MET A 132 -34.30 28.25 -5.69
N SER A 133 -35.44 28.70 -6.23
CA SER A 133 -36.56 27.81 -6.54
C SER A 133 -36.19 26.74 -7.58
N TYR A 134 -35.33 27.08 -8.54
CA TYR A 134 -34.83 26.10 -9.50
C TYR A 134 -33.90 25.07 -8.85
N ILE A 135 -32.93 25.53 -8.04
CA ILE A 135 -32.00 24.67 -7.31
C ILE A 135 -32.74 23.68 -6.40
N GLU A 136 -33.77 24.14 -5.68
CA GLU A 136 -34.59 23.27 -4.82
C GLU A 136 -35.32 22.19 -5.62
N LYS A 137 -35.74 22.49 -6.85
CA LYS A 137 -36.44 21.56 -7.73
C LYS A 137 -35.52 20.61 -8.48
N LEU A 138 -34.20 20.81 -8.45
CA LEU A 138 -33.22 19.89 -9.05
C LEU A 138 -33.09 18.58 -8.26
N ASP A 139 -33.65 18.49 -7.04
CA ASP A 139 -33.63 17.33 -6.14
C ASP A 139 -32.26 16.63 -6.08
N VAL A 140 -32.11 15.53 -6.82
CA VAL A 140 -30.88 14.74 -6.89
C VAL A 140 -29.75 15.55 -7.52
N MET A 141 -29.99 16.43 -8.49
CA MET A 141 -28.94 17.17 -9.20
C MET A 141 -28.48 18.45 -8.50
N LYS A 142 -29.04 18.81 -7.34
CA LYS A 142 -28.66 20.04 -6.64
C LYS A 142 -27.18 19.99 -6.20
N ALA A 143 -26.50 21.12 -6.37
CA ALA A 143 -25.13 21.35 -5.94
C ALA A 143 -25.04 22.35 -4.76
N LEU A 144 -26.18 22.81 -4.24
CA LEU A 144 -26.28 23.63 -3.04
C LEU A 144 -26.94 22.82 -1.92
N TYR A 145 -26.26 22.74 -0.78
CA TYR A 145 -26.66 21.96 0.38
C TYR A 145 -26.76 22.86 1.61
N LYS A 146 -27.60 22.47 2.57
CA LYS A 146 -27.74 23.16 3.86
C LYS A 146 -27.65 22.13 4.98
N LYS A 147 -26.70 22.31 5.89
CA LYS A 147 -26.50 21.46 7.07
C LYS A 147 -26.15 22.36 8.27
N ASP A 148 -26.83 22.14 9.39
CA ASP A 148 -26.64 22.91 10.63
C ASP A 148 -26.71 24.44 10.43
N ASN A 149 -27.68 24.90 9.63
CA ASN A 149 -27.85 26.29 9.18
C ASN A 149 -26.71 26.88 8.32
N VAL A 150 -25.71 26.09 7.95
CA VAL A 150 -24.63 26.50 7.06
C VAL A 150 -24.89 25.99 5.65
N TYR A 151 -24.66 26.86 4.66
CA TYR A 151 -24.74 26.49 3.25
C TYR A 151 -23.41 25.97 2.73
N TYR A 152 -23.47 24.92 1.92
CA TYR A 152 -22.33 24.31 1.26
C TYR A 152 -22.57 24.26 -0.25
N GLY A 153 -21.59 24.70 -1.02
CA GLY A 153 -21.60 24.65 -2.47
C GLY A 153 -20.68 23.54 -2.98
N LEU A 154 -21.22 22.60 -3.75
CA LEU A 154 -20.46 21.57 -4.45
C LEU A 154 -20.04 22.09 -5.83
N PHE A 155 -18.74 22.04 -6.11
CA PHE A 155 -18.13 22.38 -7.39
C PHE A 155 -17.46 21.13 -7.96
N THR A 156 -17.90 20.71 -9.14
CA THR A 156 -17.31 19.61 -9.89
C THR A 156 -16.64 20.19 -11.13
N ILE A 157 -15.33 20.05 -11.21
CA ILE A 157 -14.48 20.72 -12.18
C ILE A 157 -13.87 19.68 -13.11
N PHE A 158 -14.01 19.92 -14.41
CA PHE A 158 -13.49 19.03 -15.46
C PHE A 158 -12.28 19.69 -16.12
N PRO A 159 -11.06 19.22 -15.84
CA PRO A 159 -9.85 19.72 -16.48
C PRO A 159 -9.59 19.08 -17.85
N ASP A 160 -8.94 19.84 -18.72
CA ASP A 160 -8.35 19.39 -19.99
C ASP A 160 -7.33 18.27 -19.71
N ALA A 161 -7.50 17.15 -20.42
CA ALA A 161 -6.70 15.95 -20.31
C ALA A 161 -5.19 16.19 -20.53
N ASN A 162 -4.80 17.25 -21.23
CA ASN A 162 -3.39 17.49 -21.55
C ASN A 162 -2.57 18.10 -20.42
N ASN A 163 -3.19 18.78 -19.44
CA ASN A 163 -2.48 19.52 -18.38
C ASN A 163 -3.11 19.35 -16.99
N VAL A 164 -3.68 18.19 -16.72
CA VAL A 164 -4.46 17.87 -15.51
C VAL A 164 -3.77 18.30 -14.21
N GLN A 165 -2.49 17.99 -14.02
CA GLN A 165 -1.76 18.31 -12.79
C GLN A 165 -1.58 19.83 -12.57
N GLN A 166 -1.14 20.56 -13.61
CA GLN A 166 -0.97 22.02 -13.54
C GLN A 166 -2.32 22.74 -13.36
N THR A 167 -3.38 22.23 -14.00
CA THR A 167 -4.72 22.77 -13.83
C THR A 167 -5.19 22.55 -12.39
N SER A 168 -5.01 21.35 -11.82
CA SER A 168 -5.39 21.02 -10.45
C SER A 168 -4.73 21.93 -9.41
N GLU A 169 -3.42 22.19 -9.55
CA GLU A 169 -2.69 23.08 -8.65
C GLU A 169 -3.24 24.52 -8.67
N LYS A 170 -3.51 25.07 -9.86
CA LYS A 170 -4.09 26.41 -10.02
C LYS A 170 -5.51 26.50 -9.48
N VAL A 171 -6.32 25.47 -9.72
CA VAL A 171 -7.67 25.39 -9.16
C VAL A 171 -7.60 25.42 -7.63
N LEU A 172 -6.75 24.59 -7.03
CA LEU A 172 -6.57 24.54 -5.59
C LEU A 172 -6.08 25.89 -5.01
N GLU A 173 -5.18 26.58 -5.71
CA GLU A 173 -4.72 27.92 -5.34
C GLU A 173 -5.89 28.92 -5.31
N VAL A 174 -6.75 28.91 -6.34
CA VAL A 174 -7.94 29.77 -6.39
C VAL A 174 -8.89 29.52 -5.21
N PHE A 175 -9.15 28.27 -4.83
CA PHE A 175 -9.97 27.97 -3.65
C PHE A 175 -9.29 28.44 -2.35
N LYS A 176 -7.97 28.25 -2.20
CA LYS A 176 -7.20 28.73 -1.04
C LYS A 176 -7.23 30.24 -0.89
N GLU A 177 -7.13 30.99 -2.00
CA GLU A 177 -7.18 32.47 -2.00
C GLU A 177 -8.52 33.03 -1.49
N THR A 178 -9.62 32.28 -1.61
CA THR A 178 -10.93 32.75 -1.14
C THR A 178 -10.99 32.90 0.38
N GLY A 179 -10.14 32.18 1.12
CA GLY A 179 -10.22 32.08 2.58
C GLY A 179 -11.45 31.34 3.10
N MET A 180 -12.28 30.77 2.22
CA MET A 180 -13.40 29.93 2.61
C MET A 180 -12.89 28.54 3.01
N GLU A 181 -13.53 27.94 4.01
CA GLU A 181 -13.28 26.54 4.36
C GLU A 181 -13.82 25.65 3.23
N PHE A 182 -13.02 24.72 2.73
CA PHE A 182 -13.42 23.79 1.68
C PHE A 182 -12.84 22.41 1.93
N TYR A 183 -13.53 21.41 1.38
CA TYR A 183 -13.12 20.01 1.36
C TYR A 183 -12.98 19.58 -0.10
N ASN A 184 -12.00 18.74 -0.43
CA ASN A 184 -11.76 18.31 -1.81
C ASN A 184 -11.70 16.78 -1.97
N SER A 185 -12.08 16.33 -3.15
CA SER A 185 -12.07 14.94 -3.59
C SER A 185 -11.86 14.89 -5.10
N GLY A 186 -11.96 13.70 -5.67
CA GLY A 186 -11.75 13.44 -7.09
C GLY A 186 -10.44 12.73 -7.37
N GLU A 187 -10.42 11.93 -8.43
CA GLU A 187 -9.31 11.04 -8.75
C GLU A 187 -7.97 11.78 -8.86
N ILE A 188 -7.98 12.96 -9.46
CA ILE A 188 -6.80 13.80 -9.64
C ILE A 188 -6.22 14.23 -8.29
N TYR A 189 -7.07 14.67 -7.35
CA TYR A 189 -6.64 15.07 -6.01
C TYR A 189 -6.07 13.88 -5.23
N LEU A 190 -6.68 12.70 -5.36
CA LEU A 190 -6.15 11.47 -4.75
C LEU A 190 -4.75 11.16 -5.29
N GLN A 191 -4.55 11.23 -6.61
CA GLN A 191 -3.26 10.95 -7.25
C GLN A 191 -2.18 11.97 -6.86
N THR A 192 -2.49 13.27 -6.82
CA THR A 192 -1.51 14.29 -6.40
C THR A 192 -1.14 14.13 -4.93
N THR A 193 -2.12 13.82 -4.07
CA THR A 193 -1.86 13.61 -2.63
C THR A 193 -1.00 12.37 -2.39
N ILE A 194 -1.22 11.30 -3.15
CA ILE A 194 -0.38 10.10 -3.10
C ILE A 194 1.07 10.42 -3.50
N PHE A 195 1.27 11.25 -4.52
CA PHE A 195 2.61 11.67 -4.94
C PHE A 195 3.36 12.36 -3.78
N ASP A 196 2.71 13.29 -3.09
CA ASP A 196 3.28 13.97 -1.92
C ASP A 196 3.60 13.00 -0.78
N TYR A 197 2.71 12.02 -0.55
CA TYR A 197 2.94 10.98 0.46
C TYR A 197 4.13 10.10 0.11
N ILE A 198 4.30 9.71 -1.16
CA ILE A 198 5.47 8.94 -1.62
C ILE A 198 6.75 9.73 -1.36
N LEU A 199 6.79 11.02 -1.68
CA LEU A 199 7.94 11.88 -1.40
C LEU A 199 8.24 11.96 0.11
N GLN A 200 7.22 12.18 0.93
CA GLN A 200 7.36 12.20 2.39
C GLN A 200 7.93 10.88 2.91
N ILE A 201 7.45 9.74 2.40
CA ILE A 201 7.91 8.41 2.79
C ILE A 201 9.38 8.21 2.45
N ILE A 202 9.80 8.50 1.22
CA ILE A 202 11.18 8.27 0.75
C ILE A 202 12.18 9.09 1.57
N ILE A 203 11.83 10.35 1.89
CA ILE A 203 12.73 11.27 2.57
C ILE A 203 12.76 11.00 4.08
N MET A 204 11.61 10.72 4.69
CA MET A 204 11.48 10.70 6.16
C MET A 204 11.61 9.30 6.77
N ILE A 205 11.05 8.26 6.15
CA ILE A 205 10.95 6.93 6.78
C ILE A 205 12.30 6.21 6.89
N PRO A 206 13.15 6.12 5.85
CA PRO A 206 14.43 5.41 5.95
C PRO A 206 15.37 5.97 7.04
N PRO A 207 15.57 7.30 7.19
CA PRO A 207 16.38 7.85 8.28
C PRO A 207 15.81 7.53 9.67
N ILE A 208 14.49 7.61 9.84
CA ILE A 208 13.84 7.27 11.12
C ILE A 208 14.02 5.78 11.43
N ALA A 209 13.84 4.89 10.45
CA ALA A 209 14.07 3.46 10.64
C ALA A 209 15.51 3.16 11.07
N LEU A 210 16.50 3.77 10.40
CA LEU A 210 17.92 3.66 10.79
C LEU A 210 18.17 4.13 12.22
N PHE A 211 17.55 5.26 12.61
CA PHE A 211 17.66 5.79 13.96
C PHE A 211 17.06 4.84 15.01
N LEU A 212 15.85 4.30 14.77
CA LEU A 212 15.19 3.37 15.68
C LEU A 212 15.98 2.06 15.84
N ILE A 213 16.46 1.48 14.73
CA ILE A 213 17.33 0.29 14.75
C ILE A 213 18.62 0.59 15.54
N LEU A 214 19.22 1.77 15.33
CA LEU A 214 20.41 2.20 16.04
C LEU A 214 20.19 2.24 17.55
N LEU A 215 19.04 2.75 18.02
CA LEU A 215 18.73 2.78 19.46
C LEU A 215 18.70 1.37 20.06
N ILE A 216 17.98 0.43 19.43
CA ILE A 216 17.87 -0.95 19.94
C ILE A 216 19.21 -1.68 19.87
N PHE A 217 19.92 -1.59 18.75
CA PHE A 217 21.22 -2.24 18.60
C PHE A 217 22.25 -1.62 19.55
N ARG A 218 22.19 -0.31 19.81
CA ARG A 218 23.07 0.36 20.79
C ARG A 218 22.79 -0.11 22.21
N TRP A 219 21.53 -0.32 22.56
CA TRP A 219 21.13 -0.86 23.86
C TRP A 219 21.64 -2.30 24.06
N ARG A 220 21.57 -3.14 23.02
CA ARG A 220 21.97 -4.56 23.10
C ARG A 220 23.46 -4.84 22.93
N ILE A 221 24.16 -4.09 22.07
CA ILE A 221 25.60 -4.25 21.79
C ILE A 221 26.45 -3.45 22.79
N GLY A 222 25.95 -2.30 23.27
CA GLY A 222 26.65 -1.46 24.25
C GLY A 222 27.75 -0.54 23.67
N ASN A 223 28.20 -0.76 22.42
CA ASN A 223 29.26 0.02 21.77
C ASN A 223 28.75 0.77 20.53
N PHE A 224 28.78 2.10 20.58
CA PHE A 224 28.30 2.96 19.49
C PHE A 224 28.99 2.72 18.14
N LYS A 225 30.33 2.58 18.12
CA LYS A 225 31.07 2.33 16.87
C LYS A 225 30.70 0.97 16.26
N GLY A 226 30.53 -0.03 17.10
CA GLY A 226 30.05 -1.36 16.68
C GLY A 226 28.64 -1.29 16.10
N THR A 227 27.74 -0.59 16.78
CA THR A 227 26.35 -0.40 16.32
C THR A 227 26.28 0.31 14.97
N LEU A 228 27.04 1.39 14.77
CA LEU A 228 27.05 2.09 13.48
C LEU A 228 27.55 1.18 12.36
N LEU A 229 28.60 0.40 12.63
CA LEU A 229 29.14 -0.57 11.67
C LEU A 229 28.17 -1.70 11.35
N SER A 230 27.28 -2.10 12.27
CA SER A 230 26.27 -3.12 11.97
C SER A 230 25.16 -2.64 11.04
N ILE A 231 24.87 -1.34 11.02
CA ILE A 231 23.73 -0.79 10.25
C ILE A 231 24.21 -0.20 8.91
N LEU A 232 25.46 0.27 8.85
CA LEU A 232 26.04 0.91 7.67
C LEU A 232 25.88 0.09 6.36
N PRO A 233 26.12 -1.24 6.33
CA PRO A 233 25.93 -2.03 5.11
C PRO A 233 24.50 -2.01 4.58
N ALA A 234 23.50 -2.00 5.47
CA ALA A 234 22.10 -1.98 5.09
C ALA A 234 21.69 -0.62 4.49
N GLY A 235 22.19 0.48 5.06
CA GLY A 235 22.00 1.82 4.49
C GLY A 235 22.67 1.96 3.11
N ILE A 236 23.88 1.43 2.94
CA ILE A 236 24.57 1.41 1.64
C ILE A 236 23.83 0.53 0.64
N GLY A 237 23.35 -0.64 1.06
CA GLY A 237 22.53 -1.52 0.24
C GLY A 237 21.29 -0.80 -0.26
N ALA A 238 20.56 -0.10 0.61
CA ALA A 238 19.37 0.66 0.24
C ALA A 238 19.69 1.82 -0.73
N LEU A 239 20.80 2.53 -0.54
CA LEU A 239 21.27 3.55 -1.48
C LEU A 239 21.55 2.93 -2.86
N TRP A 240 22.23 1.78 -2.92
CA TRP A 240 22.51 1.09 -4.18
C TRP A 240 21.23 0.62 -4.86
N THR A 241 20.26 0.10 -4.12
CA THR A 241 18.96 -0.29 -4.65
C THR A 241 18.25 0.89 -5.30
N MET A 242 18.20 2.02 -4.59
CA MET A 242 17.56 3.25 -5.09
C MET A 242 18.29 3.83 -6.30
N GLY A 243 19.62 3.78 -6.30
CA GLY A 243 20.40 4.13 -7.46
C GLY A 243 20.08 3.27 -8.68
N LEU A 244 20.05 1.95 -8.52
CA LEU A 244 19.73 1.01 -9.60
C LEU A 244 18.30 1.20 -10.13
N LEU A 245 17.35 1.47 -9.25
CA LEU A 245 15.98 1.82 -9.62
C LEU A 245 15.94 3.00 -10.60
N GLY A 246 16.61 4.11 -10.26
CA GLY A 246 16.65 5.28 -11.12
C GLY A 246 17.45 5.06 -12.41
N TRP A 247 18.51 4.23 -12.41
CA TRP A 247 19.20 3.86 -13.65
C TRP A 247 18.36 2.96 -14.57
N SER A 248 17.48 2.15 -14.01
CA SER A 248 16.63 1.21 -14.75
C SER A 248 15.36 1.87 -15.29
N SER A 249 15.17 3.18 -15.06
CA SER A 249 13.95 3.93 -15.43
C SER A 249 12.66 3.30 -14.86
N MET A 250 12.77 2.60 -13.73
CA MET A 250 11.63 2.02 -13.03
C MET A 250 10.93 3.11 -12.22
N GLU A 251 9.60 3.06 -12.20
CA GLU A 251 8.78 4.08 -11.53
C GLU A 251 8.47 3.67 -10.08
N LEU A 252 8.61 4.59 -9.14
CA LEU A 252 8.20 4.37 -7.75
C LEU A 252 6.70 4.59 -7.58
N SER A 253 6.00 3.50 -7.32
CA SER A 253 4.62 3.47 -6.87
C SER A 253 4.48 3.44 -5.35
N VAL A 254 3.24 3.59 -4.89
CA VAL A 254 2.76 3.43 -3.50
C VAL A 254 3.26 2.15 -2.82
N ILE A 255 3.52 1.08 -3.57
CA ILE A 255 3.99 -0.21 -3.04
C ILE A 255 5.52 -0.29 -3.05
N THR A 256 6.13 0.07 -4.18
CA THR A 256 7.59 -0.03 -4.36
C THR A 256 8.36 0.96 -3.49
N VAL A 257 7.70 2.01 -2.98
CA VAL A 257 8.24 2.97 -2.02
C VAL A 257 8.76 2.31 -0.73
N LEU A 258 8.30 1.08 -0.42
CA LEU A 258 8.76 0.30 0.73
C LEU A 258 10.14 -0.35 0.52
N THR A 259 10.67 -0.37 -0.70
CA THR A 259 11.96 -1.00 -1.03
C THR A 259 13.11 -0.55 -0.12
N PRO A 260 13.32 0.76 0.15
CA PRO A 260 14.46 1.22 0.95
C PRO A 260 14.36 0.78 2.41
N ILE A 261 13.17 0.91 3.01
CA ILE A 261 12.96 0.52 4.41
C ILE A 261 13.12 -1.00 4.57
N PHE A 262 12.58 -1.81 3.64
CA PHE A 262 12.81 -3.25 3.68
C PHE A 262 14.29 -3.61 3.50
N THR A 263 15.00 -2.94 2.58
CA THR A 263 16.44 -3.17 2.43
C THR A 263 17.21 -2.84 3.71
N ILE A 264 16.90 -1.72 4.36
CA ILE A 264 17.54 -1.28 5.60
C ILE A 264 17.26 -2.26 6.74
N VAL A 265 15.99 -2.57 6.96
CA VAL A 265 15.53 -3.39 8.07
C VAL A 265 16.13 -4.78 7.91
N MET A 266 15.82 -5.48 6.83
CA MET A 266 16.26 -6.86 6.61
C MET A 266 17.78 -6.97 6.46
N GLY A 267 18.43 -6.01 5.77
CA GLY A 267 19.89 -6.00 5.62
C GLY A 267 20.65 -5.73 6.92
N SER A 268 20.04 -5.06 7.91
CA SER A 268 20.71 -4.73 9.17
C SER A 268 20.98 -5.95 10.06
N ALA A 269 20.21 -7.04 9.87
CA ALA A 269 20.36 -8.30 10.58
C ALA A 269 21.76 -8.91 10.38
N ASP A 270 22.21 -9.00 9.13
CA ASP A 270 23.48 -9.60 8.77
C ASP A 270 24.65 -8.82 9.39
N GLY A 271 24.60 -7.48 9.31
CA GLY A 271 25.61 -6.63 9.93
C GLY A 271 25.64 -6.75 11.46
N LEU A 272 24.47 -6.91 12.11
CA LEU A 272 24.38 -7.18 13.55
C LEU A 272 25.03 -8.50 13.92
N HIS A 273 24.66 -9.60 13.23
CA HIS A 273 25.22 -10.93 13.48
C HIS A 273 26.74 -10.94 13.27
N PHE A 274 27.23 -10.26 12.23
CA PHE A 274 28.66 -10.17 11.96
C PHE A 274 29.42 -9.42 13.05
N VAL A 275 28.97 -8.20 13.39
CA VAL A 275 29.66 -7.35 14.37
C VAL A 275 29.58 -7.95 15.77
N SER A 276 28.45 -8.54 16.16
CA SER A 276 28.31 -9.14 17.49
C SER A 276 29.30 -10.29 17.69
N HIS A 277 29.44 -11.17 16.69
CA HIS A 277 30.35 -12.31 16.79
C HIS A 277 31.82 -11.88 16.78
N ILE A 278 32.19 -10.86 16.02
CA ILE A 278 33.56 -10.32 16.07
C ILE A 278 33.87 -9.78 17.47
N GLN A 279 32.93 -9.05 18.07
CA GLN A 279 33.11 -8.51 19.41
C GLN A 279 33.24 -9.61 20.47
N ASP A 280 32.45 -10.68 20.35
CA ASP A 280 32.54 -11.84 21.25
C ASP A 280 33.89 -12.58 21.09
N GLU A 281 34.39 -12.76 19.87
CA GLU A 281 35.71 -13.39 19.63
C GLU A 281 36.87 -12.52 20.16
N ILE A 282 36.82 -11.19 19.97
CA ILE A 282 37.81 -10.27 20.54
C ILE A 282 37.74 -10.28 22.08
N ARG A 283 36.54 -10.36 22.65
CA ARG A 283 36.35 -10.45 24.11
C ARG A 283 36.93 -11.75 24.68
N ASN A 284 36.92 -12.83 23.90
CA ASN A 284 37.56 -14.11 24.23
C ASN A 284 39.09 -14.09 24.04
N GLY A 285 39.68 -12.93 23.72
CA GLY A 285 41.13 -12.73 23.69
C GLY A 285 41.77 -12.92 22.31
N LYS A 286 40.99 -13.17 21.26
CA LYS A 286 41.54 -13.32 19.90
C LYS A 286 42.02 -11.99 19.34
N GLU A 287 43.08 -12.05 18.55
CA GLU A 287 43.50 -10.90 17.75
C GLU A 287 42.48 -10.58 16.67
N LYS A 288 42.46 -9.33 16.22
CA LYS A 288 41.43 -8.81 15.30
C LYS A 288 41.29 -9.61 14.00
N GLN A 289 42.40 -10.04 13.39
CA GLN A 289 42.38 -10.81 12.14
C GLN A 289 41.88 -12.24 12.38
N GLU A 290 42.30 -12.84 13.49
CA GLU A 290 41.84 -14.17 13.90
C GLU A 290 40.35 -14.16 14.26
N ALA A 291 39.88 -13.12 14.95
CA ALA A 291 38.47 -12.90 15.26
C ALA A 291 37.64 -12.78 13.97
N LEU A 292 38.07 -11.97 12.99
CA LEU A 292 37.40 -11.85 11.69
C LEU A 292 37.32 -13.20 10.96
N SER A 293 38.42 -13.96 10.93
CA SER A 293 38.48 -15.27 10.26
C SER A 293 37.55 -16.27 10.93
N SER A 294 37.61 -16.33 12.26
CA SER A 294 36.77 -17.21 13.09
C SER A 294 35.29 -16.84 12.99
N THR A 295 34.94 -15.56 12.86
CA THR A 295 33.54 -15.14 12.63
C THR A 295 33.07 -15.59 11.26
N LEU A 296 33.82 -15.33 10.19
CA LEU A 296 33.45 -15.75 8.84
C LEU A 296 33.29 -17.28 8.73
N GLU A 297 34.15 -18.04 9.41
CA GLU A 297 34.04 -19.50 9.42
C GLU A 297 32.78 -20.01 10.14
N LYS A 298 32.36 -19.36 11.22
CA LYS A 298 31.22 -19.79 12.04
C LYS A 298 29.88 -19.30 11.51
N VAL A 299 29.80 -18.02 11.14
CA VAL A 299 28.53 -17.36 10.79
C VAL A 299 28.45 -16.90 9.34
N GLY A 300 29.53 -16.99 8.57
CA GLY A 300 29.53 -16.70 7.14
C GLY A 300 28.44 -17.50 6.43
N TRP A 301 28.62 -18.81 6.21
CA TRP A 301 27.63 -19.57 5.42
C TRP A 301 26.15 -19.39 5.86
N PRO A 302 25.81 -19.36 7.16
CA PRO A 302 24.47 -18.95 7.63
C PRO A 302 23.99 -17.61 7.09
N MET A 303 24.83 -16.57 7.09
CA MET A 303 24.47 -15.22 6.62
C MET A 303 24.20 -15.18 5.11
N ILE A 304 24.96 -15.90 4.27
CA ILE A 304 24.61 -15.99 2.83
C ILE A 304 23.24 -16.63 2.69
N LEU A 305 22.96 -17.65 3.49
CA LEU A 305 21.68 -18.34 3.41
C LEU A 305 20.52 -17.44 3.82
N THR A 306 20.64 -16.67 4.90
CA THR A 306 19.61 -15.71 5.32
C THR A 306 19.36 -14.67 4.23
N THR A 307 20.43 -14.06 3.67
CA THR A 307 20.29 -13.13 2.52
C THR A 307 19.54 -13.78 1.35
N LEU A 308 19.89 -15.02 0.98
CA LEU A 308 19.24 -15.73 -0.12
C LEU A 308 17.81 -16.16 0.19
N THR A 309 17.49 -16.57 1.41
CA THR A 309 16.13 -16.94 1.81
C THR A 309 15.22 -15.72 1.90
N THR A 310 15.74 -14.58 2.37
CA THR A 310 14.99 -13.31 2.34
C THR A 310 14.73 -12.88 0.90
N ALA A 311 15.74 -12.94 0.02
CA ALA A 311 15.55 -12.66 -1.40
C ALA A 311 14.54 -13.64 -2.05
N ALA A 312 14.60 -14.93 -1.74
CA ALA A 312 13.62 -15.91 -2.23
C ALA A 312 12.19 -15.62 -1.75
N GLY A 313 12.02 -15.13 -0.53
CA GLY A 313 10.72 -14.69 0.00
C GLY A 313 10.14 -13.47 -0.71
N PHE A 314 10.99 -12.56 -1.20
CA PHE A 314 10.54 -11.48 -2.08
C PHE A 314 10.28 -11.98 -3.51
N LEU A 315 11.16 -12.80 -4.07
CA LEU A 315 11.01 -13.34 -5.43
C LEU A 315 9.75 -14.20 -5.62
N SER A 316 9.20 -14.81 -4.55
CA SER A 316 7.94 -15.55 -4.65
C SER A 316 6.77 -14.66 -5.11
N LEU A 317 6.83 -13.36 -4.83
CA LEU A 317 5.84 -12.37 -5.24
C LEU A 317 5.81 -12.15 -6.77
N LEU A 318 6.81 -12.63 -7.52
CA LEU A 318 6.83 -12.54 -8.99
C LEU A 318 5.69 -13.31 -9.66
N VAL A 319 5.08 -14.28 -8.97
CA VAL A 319 3.93 -15.05 -9.46
C VAL A 319 2.66 -14.20 -9.49
N ILE A 320 2.61 -13.10 -8.74
CA ILE A 320 1.43 -12.25 -8.64
C ILE A 320 1.26 -11.42 -9.91
N GLN A 321 0.03 -11.33 -10.42
CA GLN A 321 -0.28 -10.64 -11.67
C GLN A 321 -0.33 -9.09 -11.55
N SER A 322 0.49 -8.47 -10.69
CA SER A 322 0.54 -7.02 -10.49
C SER A 322 1.95 -6.48 -10.70
N GLU A 323 2.11 -5.49 -11.59
CA GLU A 323 3.43 -4.94 -11.94
C GLU A 323 4.14 -4.26 -10.77
N PRO A 324 3.48 -3.39 -9.96
CA PRO A 324 4.10 -2.83 -8.75
C PRO A 324 4.63 -3.88 -7.77
N LEU A 325 3.94 -5.02 -7.65
CA LEU A 325 4.38 -6.10 -6.77
C LEU A 325 5.55 -6.88 -7.34
N LYS A 326 5.55 -7.18 -8.65
CA LYS A 326 6.71 -7.78 -9.32
C LYS A 326 7.94 -6.87 -9.23
N GLN A 327 7.74 -5.57 -9.38
CA GLN A 327 8.81 -4.59 -9.21
C GLN A 327 9.32 -4.59 -7.78
N LEU A 328 8.45 -4.53 -6.76
CA LEU A 328 8.84 -4.65 -5.35
C LEU A 328 9.60 -5.95 -5.09
N ALA A 329 9.12 -7.07 -5.65
CA ALA A 329 9.76 -8.39 -5.55
C ALA A 329 11.21 -8.33 -6.04
N PHE A 330 11.42 -7.79 -7.23
CA PHE A 330 12.73 -7.68 -7.85
C PHE A 330 13.64 -6.72 -7.07
N THR A 331 13.15 -5.53 -6.75
CA THR A 331 13.95 -4.44 -6.18
C THR A 331 14.34 -4.72 -4.73
N ALA A 332 13.41 -5.24 -3.93
CA ALA A 332 13.70 -5.64 -2.56
C ALA A 332 14.63 -6.85 -2.51
N SER A 333 14.47 -7.84 -3.40
CA SER A 333 15.38 -8.99 -3.49
C SER A 333 16.81 -8.56 -3.80
N ILE A 334 16.98 -7.73 -4.83
CA ILE A 334 18.29 -7.16 -5.18
C ILE A 334 18.82 -6.32 -4.03
N GLY A 335 17.98 -5.51 -3.39
CA GLY A 335 18.40 -4.67 -2.28
C GLY A 335 18.95 -5.47 -1.10
N VAL A 336 18.26 -6.54 -0.70
CA VAL A 336 18.75 -7.44 0.34
C VAL A 336 20.06 -8.12 -0.07
N ILE A 337 20.18 -8.58 -1.32
CA ILE A 337 21.44 -9.14 -1.85
C ILE A 337 22.57 -8.12 -1.80
N LEU A 338 22.31 -6.87 -2.21
CA LEU A 338 23.27 -5.78 -2.18
C LEU A 338 23.69 -5.40 -0.76
N ALA A 339 22.75 -5.39 0.20
CA ALA A 339 23.06 -5.22 1.61
C ALA A 339 23.91 -6.38 2.15
N GLY A 340 23.63 -7.62 1.73
CA GLY A 340 24.43 -8.80 2.02
C GLY A 340 25.85 -8.67 1.45
N VAL A 341 26.00 -8.25 0.19
CA VAL A 341 27.30 -7.98 -0.44
C VAL A 341 28.05 -6.86 0.29
N ALA A 342 27.36 -5.78 0.67
CA ALA A 342 27.92 -4.71 1.49
C ALA A 342 28.47 -5.25 2.83
N THR A 343 27.73 -6.16 3.45
CA THR A 343 28.11 -6.79 4.72
C THR A 343 29.27 -7.76 4.56
N TRP A 344 29.31 -8.55 3.50
CA TRP A 344 30.34 -9.58 3.33
C TRP A 344 31.66 -9.05 2.78
N VAL A 345 31.59 -8.09 1.87
CA VAL A 345 32.77 -7.60 1.17
C VAL A 345 33.32 -6.37 1.87
N PHE A 346 32.48 -5.38 2.16
CA PHE A 346 32.95 -4.06 2.58
C PHE A 346 33.03 -3.93 4.10
N LEU A 347 32.16 -4.58 4.87
CA LEU A 347 32.23 -4.51 6.33
C LEU A 347 33.56 -5.04 6.90
N PRO A 348 34.14 -6.18 6.46
CA PRO A 348 35.46 -6.61 6.91
C PRO A 348 36.56 -5.60 6.54
N VAL A 349 36.52 -5.06 5.32
CA VAL A 349 37.48 -4.06 4.81
C VAL A 349 37.46 -2.79 5.67
N ILE A 350 36.26 -2.31 6.00
CA ILE A 350 36.05 -1.15 6.87
C ILE A 350 36.52 -1.49 8.29
N TYR A 351 36.12 -2.65 8.82
CA TYR A 351 36.46 -3.07 10.17
C TYR A 351 37.98 -3.16 10.36
N ILE A 352 38.74 -3.76 9.42
CA ILE A 352 40.21 -3.85 9.44
C ILE A 352 40.86 -2.47 9.61
N GLY A 353 40.26 -1.41 9.06
CA GLY A 353 40.74 -0.04 9.16
C GLY A 353 40.66 0.61 10.53
N PHE A 354 39.77 0.14 11.42
CA PHE A 354 39.61 0.72 12.74
C PHE A 354 40.71 0.27 13.70
N ASN A 355 41.52 1.19 14.22
CA ASN A 355 42.54 0.85 15.19
C ASN A 355 41.90 0.65 16.57
N ASN A 356 41.54 -0.60 16.91
CA ASN A 356 40.90 -0.90 18.17
C ASN A 356 41.98 -1.21 19.22
N ARG A 357 42.61 -0.16 19.78
CA ARG A 357 43.54 -0.28 20.93
C ARG A 357 42.82 -0.60 22.25
N GLN A 358 41.50 -0.77 22.24
CA GLN A 358 40.73 -0.90 23.46
C GLN A 358 40.53 -2.35 23.88
N LYS A 359 41.30 -2.77 24.90
CA LYS A 359 40.88 -3.78 25.88
C LYS A 359 39.64 -3.25 26.64
N GLN A 360 38.49 -3.14 25.99
CA GLN A 360 37.28 -2.78 26.71
C GLN A 360 36.67 -4.04 27.32
N ARG A 361 36.89 -4.23 28.62
CA ARG A 361 35.99 -5.00 29.48
C ARG A 361 34.64 -4.28 29.50
N THR A 362 33.80 -4.50 28.50
CA THR A 362 32.39 -4.10 28.59
C THR A 362 31.77 -4.91 29.72
N LYS A 363 31.23 -4.25 30.75
CA LYS A 363 30.46 -4.92 31.81
C LYS A 363 29.37 -5.78 31.14
N PRO A 364 29.10 -7.01 31.63
CA PRO A 364 27.99 -7.79 31.11
C PRO A 364 26.72 -6.96 31.26
N ILE A 365 26.06 -6.65 30.14
CA ILE A 365 24.72 -6.06 30.15
C ILE A 365 23.82 -7.08 30.87
N PHE A 366 23.06 -6.60 31.84
CA PHE A 366 22.07 -7.41 32.54
C PHE A 366 21.06 -7.96 31.51
N ASP A 367 21.00 -9.28 31.37
CA ASP A 367 20.14 -9.95 30.40
C ASP A 367 19.16 -10.85 31.15
N PRO A 368 17.99 -10.32 31.53
CA PRO A 368 16.97 -11.09 32.23
C PRO A 368 16.19 -12.03 31.31
N ILE A 369 16.24 -11.79 29.99
CA ILE A 369 15.40 -12.50 29.01
C ILE A 369 15.99 -13.88 28.71
N THR A 370 17.30 -13.97 28.49
CA THR A 370 17.96 -15.24 28.13
C THR A 370 17.78 -16.34 29.19
N PRO A 371 17.93 -16.09 30.51
CA PRO A 371 17.63 -17.07 31.55
C PRO A 371 16.15 -17.48 31.60
N LEU A 372 15.23 -16.52 31.36
CA LEU A 372 13.79 -16.78 31.34
C LEU A 372 13.41 -17.70 30.16
N LEU A 373 14.00 -17.48 28.99
CA LEU A 373 13.81 -18.36 27.82
C LEU A 373 14.33 -19.78 28.09
N LYS A 374 15.48 -19.93 28.78
CA LYS A 374 15.99 -21.25 29.17
C LYS A 374 15.06 -22.00 30.11
N LYS A 375 14.31 -21.30 30.98
CA LYS A 375 13.31 -21.91 31.87
C LYS A 375 12.15 -22.53 31.08
N SER A 376 11.88 -22.02 29.89
CA SER A 376 10.84 -22.55 29.00
C SER A 376 11.27 -23.78 28.20
N PHE A 377 12.51 -24.28 28.35
CA PHE A 377 12.98 -25.47 27.62
C PHE A 377 12.28 -26.76 28.08
N GLY A 378 12.18 -27.73 27.17
CA GLY A 378 11.58 -29.03 27.47
C GLY A 378 10.11 -29.10 27.04
N LYS A 379 9.29 -29.87 27.76
CA LYS A 379 7.88 -30.08 27.39
C LYS A 379 7.09 -28.77 27.33
N SER A 380 7.44 -27.79 28.17
CA SER A 380 6.86 -26.45 28.19
C SER A 380 6.99 -25.73 26.85
N ALA A 381 8.16 -25.72 26.20
CA ALA A 381 8.33 -25.06 24.90
C ALA A 381 7.35 -25.60 23.82
N ILE A 382 7.16 -26.91 23.78
CA ILE A 382 6.24 -27.55 22.82
C ILE A 382 4.79 -27.16 23.15
N ILE A 383 4.41 -27.23 24.43
CA ILE A 383 3.08 -26.86 24.90
C ILE A 383 2.79 -25.39 24.59
N ILE A 384 3.72 -24.48 24.88
CA ILE A 384 3.57 -23.04 24.59
C ILE A 384 3.40 -22.81 23.09
N THR A 385 4.19 -23.49 22.24
CA THR A 385 4.06 -23.36 20.77
C THR A 385 2.69 -23.83 20.29
N ILE A 386 2.17 -24.94 20.83
CA ILE A 386 0.83 -25.46 20.51
C ILE A 386 -0.25 -24.50 21.00
N ILE A 387 -0.17 -24.02 22.25
CA ILE A 387 -1.13 -23.07 22.82
C ILE A 387 -1.14 -21.77 22.01
N LEU A 388 0.03 -21.25 21.66
CA LEU A 388 0.15 -20.02 20.87
C LEU A 388 -0.48 -20.22 19.49
N SER A 389 -0.18 -21.34 18.81
CA SER A 389 -0.81 -21.67 17.52
C SER A 389 -2.33 -21.81 17.66
N ALA A 390 -2.81 -22.51 18.69
CA ALA A 390 -4.24 -22.70 18.95
C ALA A 390 -4.97 -21.42 19.35
N ALA A 391 -4.29 -20.47 20.01
CA ALA A 391 -4.86 -19.18 20.38
C ALA A 391 -5.03 -18.26 19.16
N PHE A 392 -4.08 -18.27 18.22
CA PHE A 392 -4.16 -17.45 17.00
C PHE A 392 -5.00 -18.09 15.89
N PHE A 393 -5.08 -19.42 15.83
CA PHE A 393 -5.79 -20.12 14.75
C PHE A 393 -7.25 -19.67 14.52
N PRO A 394 -8.10 -19.44 15.55
CA PRO A 394 -9.47 -18.97 15.34
C PRO A 394 -9.54 -17.59 14.67
N GLY A 395 -8.54 -16.74 14.89
CA GLY A 395 -8.44 -15.42 14.27
C GLY A 395 -8.42 -15.49 12.74
N PHE A 396 -7.92 -16.58 12.16
CA PHE A 396 -7.94 -16.80 10.71
C PHE A 396 -9.35 -16.72 10.10
N PHE A 397 -10.37 -17.19 10.83
CA PHE A 397 -11.76 -17.19 10.34
C PHE A 397 -12.44 -15.81 10.42
N PHE A 398 -11.81 -14.83 11.07
CA PHE A 398 -12.30 -13.45 11.16
C PHE A 398 -11.64 -12.51 10.15
N ILE A 399 -10.88 -13.05 9.19
CA ILE A 399 -10.22 -12.23 8.16
C ILE A 399 -11.25 -11.82 7.11
N GLU A 400 -11.37 -10.52 6.89
CA GLU A 400 -12.17 -9.92 5.81
C GLU A 400 -11.28 -9.48 4.64
N THR A 401 -11.83 -9.52 3.43
CA THR A 401 -11.14 -9.13 2.18
C THR A 401 -11.86 -7.95 1.54
N ASP A 402 -11.63 -6.73 2.05
CA ASP A 402 -12.38 -5.55 1.59
C ASP A 402 -11.55 -4.27 1.50
N LEU A 403 -10.39 -4.33 0.82
CA LEU A 403 -9.58 -3.12 0.58
C LEU A 403 -10.24 -2.24 -0.48
N ASN A 404 -10.72 -1.09 -0.06
CA ASN A 404 -11.24 -0.03 -0.93
C ASN A 404 -10.38 1.23 -0.91
N MET A 405 -10.64 2.16 -1.85
CA MET A 405 -9.82 3.37 -2.02
C MET A 405 -9.81 4.30 -0.80
N LEU A 406 -10.88 4.31 0.00
CA LEU A 406 -10.96 5.15 1.19
C LEU A 406 -10.18 4.56 2.36
N ASN A 407 -10.13 3.24 2.48
CA ASN A 407 -9.42 2.52 3.54
C ASN A 407 -7.89 2.54 3.35
N LEU A 408 -7.37 3.08 2.24
CA LEU A 408 -5.95 3.32 2.02
C LEU A 408 -5.38 4.41 2.94
N TYR A 409 -6.20 5.40 3.29
CA TYR A 409 -5.80 6.58 4.06
C TYR A 409 -6.15 6.41 5.53
N LYS A 410 -5.35 7.01 6.41
CA LYS A 410 -5.69 7.06 7.84
C LYS A 410 -6.80 8.08 8.11
N GLU A 411 -7.61 7.81 9.12
CA GLU A 411 -8.72 8.67 9.57
C GLU A 411 -8.29 10.11 9.93
N ASN A 412 -7.04 10.31 10.34
CA ASN A 412 -6.52 11.62 10.70
C ASN A 412 -5.89 12.41 9.53
N THR A 413 -6.02 11.93 8.30
CA THR A 413 -5.50 12.63 7.11
C THR A 413 -6.57 13.56 6.53
N GLU A 414 -6.13 14.71 5.99
CA GLU A 414 -7.01 15.72 5.37
C GLU A 414 -7.89 15.09 4.28
N ILE A 415 -7.28 14.38 3.33
CA ILE A 415 -7.97 13.62 2.28
C ILE A 415 -9.08 12.69 2.78
N ARG A 416 -8.88 12.02 3.92
CA ARG A 416 -9.89 11.11 4.48
C ARG A 416 -11.05 11.89 5.09
N GLN A 417 -10.75 12.98 5.79
CA GLN A 417 -11.76 13.86 6.40
C GLN A 417 -12.56 14.61 5.33
N ASP A 418 -11.90 15.07 4.27
CA ASP A 418 -12.54 15.78 3.17
C ASP A 418 -13.57 14.91 2.46
N ILE A 419 -13.19 13.67 2.12
CA ILE A 419 -14.08 12.72 1.46
C ILE A 419 -15.26 12.35 2.37
N GLU A 420 -15.03 12.15 3.67
CA GLU A 420 -16.10 11.89 4.63
C GLU A 420 -17.09 13.06 4.71
N GLN A 421 -16.61 14.30 4.79
CA GLN A 421 -17.46 15.50 4.78
C GLN A 421 -18.25 15.65 3.48
N ILE A 422 -17.62 15.43 2.32
CA ILE A 422 -18.30 15.46 1.02
C ILE A 422 -19.37 14.36 0.96
N THR A 423 -19.06 13.16 1.43
CA THR A 423 -20.00 12.04 1.41
C THR A 423 -21.20 12.30 2.31
N GLU A 424 -20.97 12.84 3.52
CA GLU A 424 -22.02 13.14 4.49
C GLU A 424 -22.95 14.27 4.03
N ILE A 425 -22.41 15.31 3.39
CA ILE A 425 -23.19 16.50 2.98
C ILE A 425 -23.80 16.33 1.60
N ALA A 426 -23.02 15.85 0.62
CA ALA A 426 -23.43 15.82 -0.78
C ALA A 426 -24.00 14.46 -1.23
N GLY A 427 -23.86 13.42 -0.40
CA GLY A 427 -24.35 12.06 -0.69
C GLY A 427 -23.42 11.24 -1.59
N GLY A 428 -22.14 11.60 -1.68
CA GLY A 428 -21.15 10.79 -2.40
C GLY A 428 -19.93 11.59 -2.86
N ALA A 429 -18.74 11.00 -2.75
CA ALA A 429 -17.47 11.64 -3.10
C ALA A 429 -16.67 10.89 -4.19
N ILE A 430 -16.99 9.61 -4.43
CA ILE A 430 -16.32 8.74 -5.40
C ILE A 430 -17.39 8.00 -6.19
N PRO A 431 -17.59 8.32 -7.49
CA PRO A 431 -18.57 7.64 -8.31
C PRO A 431 -18.03 6.32 -8.90
N ILE A 432 -18.97 5.46 -9.27
CA ILE A 432 -18.82 4.51 -10.38
C ILE A 432 -19.71 4.98 -11.54
N TYR A 433 -19.51 4.39 -12.70
CA TYR A 433 -20.29 4.72 -13.89
C TYR A 433 -20.99 3.47 -14.40
N ILE A 434 -22.25 3.58 -14.77
CA ILE A 434 -22.94 2.55 -15.54
C ILE A 434 -23.02 3.05 -16.97
N LYS A 435 -22.20 2.45 -17.84
CA LYS A 435 -22.27 2.69 -19.28
C LYS A 435 -23.42 1.85 -19.85
N PHE A 436 -24.11 2.38 -20.85
CA PHE A 436 -25.03 1.59 -21.66
C PHE A 436 -24.82 1.80 -23.15
N GLU A 437 -25.08 0.75 -23.93
CA GLU A 437 -25.10 0.75 -25.39
C GLU A 437 -26.48 0.30 -25.87
N THR A 438 -27.00 0.91 -26.93
CA THR A 438 -28.33 0.59 -27.45
C THR A 438 -28.38 0.50 -28.98
N ASN A 439 -29.33 -0.29 -29.48
CA ASN A 439 -29.65 -0.35 -30.91
C ASN A 439 -30.62 0.76 -31.36
N LYS A 440 -31.28 1.47 -30.43
CA LYS A 440 -32.25 2.56 -30.69
C LYS A 440 -31.59 3.94 -30.53
N ASP A 441 -32.39 5.00 -30.68
CA ASP A 441 -31.98 6.33 -30.24
C ASP A 441 -31.82 6.30 -28.71
N PRO A 442 -30.64 6.62 -28.15
CA PRO A 442 -30.43 6.58 -26.71
C PRO A 442 -31.31 7.57 -25.96
N LEU A 443 -31.84 8.60 -26.62
CA LEU A 443 -32.80 9.53 -26.00
C LEU A 443 -34.27 9.12 -26.15
N SER A 444 -34.54 7.95 -26.71
CA SER A 444 -35.90 7.45 -26.86
C SER A 444 -36.54 7.10 -25.52
N GLN A 445 -37.87 7.21 -25.46
CA GLN A 445 -38.65 6.95 -24.25
C GLN A 445 -38.47 5.52 -23.72
N ASP A 446 -38.28 4.53 -24.61
CA ASP A 446 -38.01 3.13 -24.25
C ASP A 446 -36.68 2.95 -23.51
N ILE A 447 -35.64 3.66 -23.95
CA ILE A 447 -34.33 3.63 -23.30
C ILE A 447 -34.37 4.40 -21.98
N ALA A 448 -35.01 5.57 -21.98
CA ALA A 448 -35.18 6.37 -20.77
C ALA A 448 -35.92 5.61 -19.66
N SER A 449 -36.99 4.88 -19.97
CA SER A 449 -37.73 4.09 -18.97
C SER A 449 -36.86 3.01 -18.34
N LYS A 450 -36.03 2.31 -19.12
CA LYS A 450 -35.15 1.25 -18.62
C LYS A 450 -34.05 1.80 -17.71
N VAL A 451 -33.47 2.93 -18.09
CA VAL A 451 -32.45 3.60 -17.28
C VAL A 451 -33.05 4.11 -15.96
N LEU A 452 -34.21 4.76 -15.99
CA LEU A 452 -34.88 5.26 -14.79
C LEU A 452 -35.37 4.11 -13.88
N GLU A 453 -35.79 2.98 -14.46
CA GLU A 453 -36.14 1.78 -13.70
C GLU A 453 -34.91 1.21 -12.99
N LEU A 454 -33.77 1.10 -13.68
CA LEU A 454 -32.50 0.67 -13.08
C LEU A 454 -32.09 1.60 -11.92
N GLU A 455 -32.16 2.92 -12.11
CA GLU A 455 -31.88 3.89 -11.05
C GLU A 455 -32.80 3.69 -9.84
N THR A 456 -34.09 3.42 -10.08
CA THR A 456 -35.08 3.16 -9.03
C THR A 456 -34.75 1.87 -8.27
N LYS A 457 -34.45 0.77 -8.98
CA LYS A 457 -34.05 -0.51 -8.38
C LYS A 457 -32.78 -0.36 -7.52
N LEU A 458 -31.75 0.33 -8.03
CA LEU A 458 -30.51 0.59 -7.28
C LEU A 458 -30.76 1.34 -5.97
N LYS A 459 -31.71 2.28 -5.97
CA LYS A 459 -32.11 3.05 -4.79
C LYS A 459 -32.95 2.21 -3.81
N GLU A 460 -33.91 1.44 -4.31
CA GLU A 460 -34.78 0.56 -3.50
C GLU A 460 -33.99 -0.53 -2.78
N GLU A 461 -32.98 -1.12 -3.43
CA GLU A 461 -32.07 -2.08 -2.81
C GLU A 461 -31.03 -1.45 -1.87
N THR A 462 -31.05 -0.13 -1.68
CA THR A 462 -30.11 0.62 -0.83
C THR A 462 -28.63 0.37 -1.22
N LEU A 463 -28.36 0.24 -2.52
CA LEU A 463 -27.01 0.03 -3.05
C LEU A 463 -26.30 1.36 -3.35
N VAL A 464 -27.06 2.42 -3.56
CA VAL A 464 -26.55 3.73 -3.98
C VAL A 464 -27.14 4.82 -3.11
N THR A 465 -26.33 5.83 -2.83
CA THR A 465 -26.82 7.06 -2.19
C THR A 465 -27.47 7.97 -3.23
N LYS A 466 -26.92 7.96 -4.45
CA LYS A 466 -27.28 8.88 -5.53
C LYS A 466 -26.99 8.28 -6.91
N SER A 467 -27.87 8.52 -7.87
CA SER A 467 -27.63 8.26 -9.30
C SER A 467 -28.01 9.50 -10.11
N ILE A 468 -27.24 9.80 -11.16
CA ILE A 468 -27.44 10.95 -12.05
C ILE A 468 -27.31 10.49 -13.49
N SER A 469 -28.32 10.77 -14.30
CA SER A 469 -28.32 10.60 -15.75
C SER A 469 -28.93 11.80 -16.47
N ILE A 470 -28.70 11.87 -17.78
CA ILE A 470 -29.33 12.86 -18.65
C ILE A 470 -30.86 12.78 -18.63
N TYR A 471 -31.41 11.61 -18.31
CA TYR A 471 -32.85 11.40 -18.22
C TYR A 471 -33.46 12.11 -17.01
N ASN A 472 -32.73 12.18 -15.88
CA ASN A 472 -33.17 12.99 -14.74
C ASN A 472 -33.24 14.48 -15.13
N ILE A 473 -32.20 14.99 -15.83
CA ILE A 473 -32.18 16.38 -16.33
C ILE A 473 -33.42 16.66 -17.19
N PHE A 474 -33.75 15.77 -18.12
CA PHE A 474 -34.91 15.95 -18.98
C PHE A 474 -36.25 15.81 -18.27
N SER A 475 -36.39 14.90 -17.30
CA SER A 475 -37.61 14.79 -16.50
C SER A 475 -37.84 16.05 -15.65
N THR A 476 -36.78 16.57 -15.02
CA THR A 476 -36.86 17.79 -14.21
C THR A 476 -37.14 19.02 -15.08
N LEU A 477 -36.47 19.18 -16.23
CA LEU A 477 -36.74 20.27 -17.16
C LEU A 477 -38.16 20.18 -17.76
N ASN A 478 -38.67 18.98 -18.04
CA ASN A 478 -40.03 18.79 -18.54
C ASN A 478 -41.06 19.29 -17.52
N LYS A 479 -40.87 18.96 -16.24
CA LYS A 479 -41.69 19.46 -15.13
C LYS A 479 -41.63 20.99 -15.02
N LEU A 480 -40.45 21.59 -15.19
CA LEU A 480 -40.26 23.02 -14.97
C LEU A 480 -40.72 23.89 -16.14
N ILE A 481 -40.38 23.52 -17.37
CA ILE A 481 -40.70 24.29 -18.57
C ILE A 481 -42.18 24.09 -18.95
N PHE A 482 -42.67 22.85 -18.86
CA PHE A 482 -44.02 22.50 -19.32
C PHE A 482 -45.03 22.31 -18.18
N HIS A 483 -44.66 22.62 -16.93
CA HIS A 483 -45.55 22.59 -15.76
C HIS A 483 -46.25 21.24 -15.58
N SER A 484 -45.54 20.14 -15.85
CA SER A 484 -46.06 18.78 -15.65
C SER A 484 -46.35 18.52 -14.17
N GLU A 485 -47.46 17.86 -13.86
CA GLU A 485 -47.83 17.47 -12.49
C GLU A 485 -46.87 16.43 -11.91
N LYS A 486 -46.30 15.57 -12.77
CA LYS A 486 -45.35 14.51 -12.40
C LYS A 486 -44.00 14.70 -13.07
N GLU A 487 -42.98 14.21 -12.40
CA GLU A 487 -41.61 14.14 -12.90
C GLU A 487 -41.50 12.93 -13.83
N GLU A 488 -41.91 13.14 -15.07
CA GLU A 488 -41.94 12.12 -16.11
C GLU A 488 -41.04 12.51 -17.27
N TYR A 489 -40.44 11.50 -17.89
CA TYR A 489 -39.60 11.68 -19.06
C TYR A 489 -40.43 12.25 -20.22
N PRO A 490 -39.97 13.33 -20.89
CA PRO A 490 -40.75 13.99 -21.94
C PRO A 490 -40.97 13.10 -23.17
N ASN A 491 -42.01 13.43 -23.95
CA ASN A 491 -42.18 12.83 -25.27
C ASN A 491 -41.03 13.23 -26.22
N GLN A 492 -40.83 12.46 -27.29
CA GLN A 492 -39.67 12.61 -28.18
C GLN A 492 -39.52 14.02 -28.78
N ALA A 493 -40.63 14.71 -29.08
CA ALA A 493 -40.58 16.06 -29.64
C ALA A 493 -40.01 17.06 -28.63
N ARG A 494 -40.44 16.97 -27.36
CA ARG A 494 -39.90 17.78 -26.27
C ARG A 494 -38.45 17.43 -25.96
N VAL A 495 -38.10 16.14 -25.94
CA VAL A 495 -36.71 15.68 -25.77
C VAL A 495 -35.79 16.31 -26.82
N ASN A 496 -36.16 16.25 -28.10
CA ASN A 496 -35.35 16.85 -29.17
C ASN A 496 -35.21 18.37 -29.02
N LEU A 497 -36.29 19.07 -28.63
CA LEU A 497 -36.26 20.50 -28.36
C LEU A 497 -35.32 20.83 -27.19
N MET A 498 -35.45 20.10 -26.09
CA MET A 498 -34.63 20.28 -24.89
C MET A 498 -33.16 19.94 -25.15
N PHE A 499 -32.90 18.89 -25.92
CA PHE A 499 -31.56 18.53 -26.38
C PHE A 499 -30.94 19.65 -27.21
N MET A 500 -31.66 20.22 -28.18
CA MET A 500 -31.17 21.37 -28.96
C MET A 500 -30.87 22.59 -28.08
N MET A 501 -31.73 22.87 -27.11
CA MET A 501 -31.51 23.96 -26.15
C MET A 501 -30.25 23.73 -25.31
N LEU A 502 -30.13 22.56 -24.69
CA LEU A 502 -28.97 22.24 -23.87
C LEU A 502 -27.69 22.16 -24.71
N ASP A 503 -27.71 21.57 -25.91
CA ASP A 503 -26.52 21.42 -26.77
C ASP A 503 -25.97 22.78 -27.19
N SER A 504 -26.86 23.76 -27.41
CA SER A 504 -26.45 25.14 -27.68
C SER A 504 -25.87 25.86 -26.46
N ALA A 505 -26.29 25.51 -25.25
CA ALA A 505 -25.95 26.22 -24.02
C ALA A 505 -24.80 25.59 -23.21
N GLN A 506 -24.68 24.26 -23.25
CA GLN A 506 -23.83 23.42 -22.40
C GLN A 506 -23.35 22.16 -23.16
N LYS A 507 -22.87 22.34 -24.39
CA LYS A 507 -22.44 21.25 -25.29
C LYS A 507 -21.58 20.17 -24.60
N GLN A 508 -20.64 20.60 -23.77
CA GLN A 508 -19.63 19.74 -23.14
C GLN A 508 -20.22 18.84 -22.03
N GLU A 509 -21.23 19.32 -21.29
CA GLU A 509 -21.89 18.54 -20.24
C GLU A 509 -22.74 17.38 -20.83
N ILE A 510 -23.39 17.64 -21.96
CA ILE A 510 -24.20 16.63 -22.67
C ILE A 510 -23.33 15.57 -23.32
N SER A 511 -22.27 15.98 -24.03
CA SER A 511 -21.34 15.03 -24.65
C SER A 511 -20.67 14.12 -23.63
N ASN A 512 -20.48 14.62 -22.41
CA ASN A 512 -19.96 13.84 -21.30
C ASN A 512 -20.99 12.90 -20.67
N THR A 513 -22.25 12.86 -21.09
CA THR A 513 -23.26 11.97 -20.51
C THR A 513 -23.90 11.05 -21.54
N ILE A 514 -24.05 11.53 -22.79
CA ILE A 514 -24.69 10.78 -23.87
C ILE A 514 -24.04 11.09 -25.22
N LEU A 515 -23.80 10.03 -26.00
CA LEU A 515 -23.24 10.08 -27.34
C LEU A 515 -24.26 9.47 -28.30
N ARG A 516 -25.09 10.34 -28.88
CA ARG A 516 -26.24 9.92 -29.71
C ARG A 516 -25.81 9.24 -31.01
N ASP A 517 -24.70 9.69 -31.59
CA ASP A 517 -24.06 9.15 -32.79
C ASP A 517 -23.56 7.71 -32.57
N LYS A 518 -22.99 7.46 -31.39
CA LYS A 518 -22.49 6.13 -30.99
C LYS A 518 -23.54 5.27 -30.29
N LYS A 519 -24.77 5.77 -30.14
CA LYS A 519 -25.89 5.11 -29.45
C LYS A 519 -25.52 4.59 -28.06
N MET A 520 -24.86 5.43 -27.28
CA MET A 520 -24.36 5.07 -25.96
C MET A 520 -24.57 6.21 -24.97
N GLY A 521 -24.68 5.87 -23.69
CA GLY A 521 -24.71 6.86 -22.62
C GLY A 521 -24.11 6.31 -21.33
N ARG A 522 -24.04 7.16 -20.31
CA ARG A 522 -23.59 6.76 -18.99
C ARG A 522 -24.46 7.34 -17.88
N ILE A 523 -24.52 6.62 -16.77
CA ILE A 523 -25.14 7.01 -15.51
C ILE A 523 -24.02 7.16 -14.49
N ILE A 524 -23.98 8.28 -13.79
CA ILE A 524 -23.05 8.49 -12.68
C ILE A 524 -23.73 7.97 -11.41
N VAL A 525 -23.11 7.00 -10.76
CA VAL A 525 -23.68 6.34 -9.58
C VAL A 525 -22.72 6.52 -8.42
N PHE A 526 -23.24 6.96 -7.28
CA PHE A 526 -22.51 7.04 -6.02
C PHE A 526 -22.96 5.89 -5.13
N PRO A 527 -22.15 4.82 -5.01
CA PRO A 527 -22.46 3.70 -4.13
C PRO A 527 -22.62 4.16 -2.68
N LYS A 528 -23.42 3.43 -1.89
CA LYS A 528 -23.55 3.70 -0.44
C LYS A 528 -22.22 3.56 0.32
N ASP A 529 -21.40 2.62 -0.13
CA ASP A 529 -20.07 2.30 0.35
C ASP A 529 -19.26 1.70 -0.79
N LEU A 530 -17.94 1.64 -0.63
CA LEU A 530 -17.03 1.07 -1.63
C LEU A 530 -16.65 -0.38 -1.31
N SER A 531 -17.49 -1.11 -0.57
CA SER A 531 -17.23 -2.51 -0.24
C SER A 531 -17.35 -3.39 -1.50
N ASN A 532 -16.58 -4.46 -1.53
CA ASN A 532 -16.66 -5.48 -2.57
C ASN A 532 -18.08 -6.06 -2.68
N GLU A 533 -18.82 -6.18 -1.58
CA GLU A 533 -20.20 -6.69 -1.55
C GLU A 533 -21.17 -5.75 -2.26
N THR A 534 -21.16 -4.46 -1.93
CA THR A 534 -22.04 -3.46 -2.57
C THR A 534 -21.75 -3.38 -4.07
N LEU A 535 -20.47 -3.35 -4.44
CA LEU A 535 -20.06 -3.29 -5.84
C LEU A 535 -20.43 -4.55 -6.63
N GLU A 536 -20.40 -5.74 -6.01
CA GLU A 536 -20.86 -6.97 -6.65
C GLU A 536 -22.37 -6.97 -6.84
N LYS A 537 -23.14 -6.56 -5.83
CA LYS A 537 -24.61 -6.47 -5.93
C LYS A 537 -25.05 -5.52 -7.04
N ILE A 538 -24.36 -4.38 -7.20
CA ILE A 538 -24.62 -3.47 -8.32
C ILE A 538 -24.37 -4.17 -9.66
N LYS A 539 -23.25 -4.90 -9.81
CA LYS A 539 -22.96 -5.68 -11.03
C LYS A 539 -24.00 -6.77 -11.29
N GLU A 540 -24.39 -7.52 -10.27
CA GLU A 540 -25.40 -8.57 -10.38
C GLU A 540 -26.76 -8.02 -10.80
N LEU A 541 -27.16 -6.88 -10.25
CA LEU A 541 -28.44 -6.23 -10.59
C LEU A 541 -28.44 -5.80 -12.05
N ILE A 542 -27.34 -5.22 -12.52
CA ILE A 542 -27.17 -4.80 -13.92
C ILE A 542 -27.16 -6.00 -14.88
N ASN A 543 -26.52 -7.11 -14.52
CA ASN A 543 -26.43 -8.31 -15.36
C ASN A 543 -27.73 -9.13 -15.40
N LYS A 544 -28.66 -8.94 -14.45
CA LYS A 544 -29.95 -9.66 -14.42
C LYS A 544 -30.98 -9.11 -15.39
N ASP A 545 -30.92 -7.81 -15.70
CA ASP A 545 -31.80 -7.13 -16.66
C ASP A 545 -31.18 -7.16 -18.08
N GLU A 546 -30.93 -8.36 -18.63
CA GLU A 546 -30.56 -8.50 -20.04
C GLU A 546 -31.74 -8.11 -20.94
N ASP A 547 -31.60 -7.00 -21.67
CA ASP A 547 -32.59 -6.52 -22.65
C ASP A 547 -31.95 -6.44 -24.04
N ASP A 548 -32.62 -7.01 -25.05
CA ASP A 548 -32.14 -7.04 -26.44
C ASP A 548 -31.85 -5.64 -27.03
N ASN A 549 -32.40 -4.57 -26.44
CA ASN A 549 -32.25 -3.21 -26.92
C ASN A 549 -31.24 -2.37 -26.15
N ILE A 550 -30.81 -2.80 -24.96
CA ILE A 550 -29.86 -2.05 -24.14
C ILE A 550 -28.96 -2.98 -23.34
N ALA A 551 -27.65 -2.81 -23.50
CA ALA A 551 -26.63 -3.51 -22.73
C ALA A 551 -26.01 -2.53 -21.73
N PHE A 552 -26.07 -2.87 -20.45
CA PHE A 552 -25.46 -2.10 -19.38
C PHE A 552 -24.12 -2.71 -18.95
N ASN A 553 -23.19 -1.87 -18.53
CA ASN A 553 -21.95 -2.32 -17.91
C ASN A 553 -21.46 -1.34 -16.85
N ALA A 554 -21.12 -1.85 -15.67
CA ALA A 554 -20.57 -1.06 -14.58
C ALA A 554 -19.06 -0.92 -14.73
N VAL A 555 -18.58 0.32 -14.78
CA VAL A 555 -17.17 0.68 -14.95
C VAL A 555 -16.76 1.74 -13.92
N GLY A 556 -15.47 1.81 -13.60
CA GLY A 556 -14.95 2.78 -12.65
C GLY A 556 -13.80 2.22 -11.82
N MET A 557 -12.99 3.11 -11.27
CA MET A 557 -11.83 2.73 -10.46
C MET A 557 -12.18 1.85 -9.24
N PRO A 558 -13.30 2.05 -8.52
CA PRO A 558 -13.71 1.13 -7.45
C PRO A 558 -13.90 -0.33 -7.93
N LEU A 559 -14.39 -0.53 -9.15
CA LEU A 559 -14.57 -1.87 -9.73
C LEU A 559 -13.25 -2.50 -10.19
N VAL A 560 -12.27 -1.67 -10.59
CA VAL A 560 -10.89 -2.12 -10.84
C VAL A 560 -10.25 -2.62 -9.53
N MET A 561 -10.44 -1.89 -8.43
CA MET A 561 -9.97 -2.31 -7.10
C MET A 561 -10.65 -3.59 -6.62
N LYS A 562 -11.95 -3.75 -6.89
CA LYS A 562 -12.65 -5.01 -6.63
C LYS A 562 -12.05 -6.17 -7.42
N GLU A 563 -11.87 -6.02 -8.75
CA GLU A 563 -11.26 -7.08 -9.58
C GLU A 563 -9.85 -7.44 -9.08
N MET A 564 -9.10 -6.43 -8.65
CA MET A 564 -7.80 -6.62 -8.01
C MET A 564 -7.90 -7.50 -6.76
N ASN A 565 -8.86 -7.24 -5.86
CA ASN A 565 -9.08 -8.07 -4.67
C ASN A 565 -9.47 -9.51 -5.05
N ASP A 566 -10.40 -9.68 -5.98
CA ASP A 566 -10.92 -10.99 -6.40
C ASP A 566 -9.85 -11.88 -7.05
N ARG A 567 -8.91 -11.27 -7.79
CA ARG A 567 -7.88 -12.00 -8.56
C ARG A 567 -6.55 -12.14 -7.83
N ILE A 568 -6.09 -11.09 -7.13
CA ILE A 568 -4.75 -11.11 -6.53
C ILE A 568 -4.71 -11.87 -5.20
N ILE A 569 -5.79 -11.86 -4.42
CA ILE A 569 -5.82 -12.56 -3.13
C ILE A 569 -5.58 -14.08 -3.31
N PRO A 570 -6.25 -14.77 -4.26
CA PRO A 570 -5.94 -16.17 -4.58
C PRO A 570 -4.49 -16.38 -5.04
N ASP A 571 -3.96 -15.51 -5.91
CA ASP A 571 -2.57 -15.57 -6.37
C ASP A 571 -1.57 -15.45 -5.20
N GLN A 572 -1.93 -14.70 -4.16
CA GLN A 572 -1.07 -14.56 -2.99
C GLN A 572 -0.91 -15.87 -2.22
N ILE A 573 -1.98 -16.65 -2.06
CA ILE A 573 -1.89 -17.94 -1.36
C ILE A 573 -0.87 -18.83 -2.08
N ASN A 574 -0.88 -18.84 -3.42
CA ASN A 574 0.11 -19.54 -4.23
C ASN A 574 1.53 -19.00 -4.03
N SER A 575 1.70 -17.68 -3.96
CA SER A 575 3.00 -17.04 -3.65
C SER A 575 3.54 -17.47 -2.27
N ILE A 576 2.69 -17.52 -1.24
CA ILE A 576 3.08 -17.94 0.12
C ILE A 576 3.49 -19.41 0.13
N LEU A 577 2.72 -20.28 -0.52
CA LEU A 577 3.06 -21.71 -0.63
C LEU A 577 4.39 -21.90 -1.37
N LEU A 578 4.61 -21.16 -2.45
CA LEU A 578 5.86 -21.16 -3.19
C LEU A 578 7.03 -20.67 -2.33
N ALA A 579 6.85 -19.59 -1.55
CA ALA A 579 7.86 -19.07 -0.66
C ALA A 579 8.28 -20.10 0.42
N VAL A 580 7.31 -20.74 1.09
CA VAL A 580 7.59 -21.79 2.08
C VAL A 580 8.34 -22.96 1.43
N PHE A 581 7.94 -23.35 0.21
CA PHE A 581 8.60 -24.41 -0.54
C PHE A 581 10.04 -24.05 -0.92
N LEU A 582 10.29 -22.84 -1.44
CA LEU A 582 11.63 -22.37 -1.78
C LEU A 582 12.53 -22.29 -0.55
N VAL A 583 12.02 -21.78 0.57
CA VAL A 583 12.74 -21.74 1.84
C VAL A 583 13.06 -23.15 2.33
N PHE A 584 12.13 -24.10 2.21
CA PHE A 584 12.40 -25.50 2.53
C PHE A 584 13.54 -26.08 1.70
N ILE A 585 13.53 -25.86 0.39
CA ILE A 585 14.61 -26.32 -0.50
C ILE A 585 15.94 -25.70 -0.07
N LEU A 586 16.01 -24.39 0.14
CA LEU A 586 17.24 -23.69 0.55
C LEU A 586 17.78 -24.20 1.89
N MET A 587 16.89 -24.40 2.87
CA MET A 587 17.25 -24.99 4.17
C MET A 587 17.73 -26.43 4.01
N TRP A 588 17.04 -27.24 3.21
CA TRP A 588 17.42 -28.64 2.99
C TRP A 588 18.77 -28.77 2.30
N LEU A 589 19.02 -27.99 1.25
CA LEU A 589 20.31 -27.96 0.54
C LEU A 589 21.46 -27.56 1.46
N THR A 590 21.24 -26.60 2.35
CA THR A 590 22.28 -26.09 3.26
C THR A 590 22.52 -27.02 4.44
N LEU A 591 21.44 -27.48 5.08
CA LEU A 591 21.53 -28.40 6.21
C LEU A 591 21.87 -29.82 5.76
N ARG A 592 21.69 -30.17 4.48
CA ARG A 592 21.88 -31.53 3.91
C ARG A 592 21.21 -32.61 4.78
N ASN A 593 20.11 -32.24 5.43
CA ASN A 593 19.38 -33.09 6.37
C ASN A 593 17.92 -32.66 6.37
N ILE A 594 17.07 -33.47 5.75
CA ILE A 594 15.65 -33.17 5.58
C ILE A 594 14.92 -33.05 6.92
N ARG A 595 15.32 -33.85 7.94
CA ARG A 595 14.71 -33.78 9.28
C ARG A 595 15.01 -32.45 9.95
N MET A 596 16.25 -31.95 9.84
CA MET A 596 16.62 -30.65 10.40
C MET A 596 15.90 -29.51 9.66
N ALA A 597 15.76 -29.60 8.33
CA ALA A 597 15.03 -28.62 7.54
C ALA A 597 13.54 -28.57 7.91
N LEU A 598 12.86 -29.72 7.99
CA LEU A 598 11.46 -29.80 8.41
C LEU A 598 11.25 -29.22 9.82
N ILE A 599 12.12 -29.57 10.78
CA ILE A 599 12.03 -29.03 12.15
C ILE A 599 12.28 -27.52 12.16
N GLY A 600 13.19 -27.02 11.32
CA GLY A 600 13.53 -25.60 11.19
C GLY A 600 12.39 -24.73 10.64
N ILE A 601 11.45 -25.30 9.91
CA ILE A 601 10.29 -24.58 9.35
C ILE A 601 9.12 -24.48 10.32
N ILE A 602 9.07 -25.33 11.35
CA ILE A 602 7.95 -25.29 12.33
C ILE A 602 7.78 -23.90 12.96
N PRO A 603 8.83 -23.21 13.43
CA PRO A 603 8.70 -21.83 13.91
C PRO A 603 8.11 -20.86 12.88
N LEU A 604 8.46 -21.04 11.60
CA LEU A 604 7.89 -20.24 10.51
C LEU A 604 6.38 -20.50 10.36
N GLY A 605 5.95 -21.76 10.39
CA GLY A 605 4.53 -22.11 10.33
C GLY A 605 3.72 -21.50 11.49
N THR A 606 4.24 -21.59 12.72
CA THR A 606 3.61 -20.94 13.88
C THR A 606 3.56 -19.42 13.73
N THR A 607 4.58 -18.82 13.13
CA THR A 607 4.63 -17.37 12.86
C THR A 607 3.56 -16.96 11.85
N LEU A 608 3.36 -17.73 10.78
CA LEU A 608 2.31 -17.47 9.78
C LEU A 608 0.91 -17.63 10.37
N ILE A 609 0.67 -18.67 11.16
CA ILE A 609 -0.61 -18.83 11.88
C ILE A 609 -0.85 -17.63 12.80
N SER A 610 0.18 -17.14 13.48
CA SER A 610 0.07 -15.97 14.37
C SER A 610 -0.16 -14.67 13.61
N LEU A 611 0.46 -14.50 12.43
CA LEU A 611 0.24 -13.35 11.55
C LEU A 611 -1.22 -13.28 11.11
N PHE A 612 -1.75 -14.35 10.50
CA PHE A 612 -3.12 -14.35 10.01
C PHE A 612 -4.16 -14.34 11.15
N GLY A 613 -3.86 -15.05 12.24
CA GLY A 613 -4.70 -15.01 13.44
C GLY A 613 -4.80 -13.61 14.04
N PHE A 614 -3.67 -12.91 14.15
CA PHE A 614 -3.66 -11.54 14.62
C PHE A 614 -4.40 -10.60 13.65
N MET A 615 -4.25 -10.79 12.33
CA MET A 615 -5.00 -10.00 11.34
C MET A 615 -6.50 -10.03 11.60
N GLY A 616 -7.09 -11.22 11.73
CA GLY A 616 -8.54 -11.31 11.96
C GLY A 616 -8.97 -10.78 13.33
N TYR A 617 -8.19 -11.00 14.40
CA TYR A 617 -8.52 -10.42 15.71
C TYR A 617 -8.39 -8.89 15.75
N ALA A 618 -7.47 -8.33 14.98
CA ALA A 618 -7.24 -6.89 14.92
C ALA A 618 -8.11 -6.19 13.87
N GLY A 619 -8.98 -6.91 13.15
CA GLY A 619 -9.77 -6.34 12.04
C GLY A 619 -8.91 -5.79 10.91
N ILE A 620 -7.75 -6.40 10.65
CA ILE A 620 -6.87 -6.02 9.56
C ILE A 620 -7.30 -6.78 8.31
N GLU A 621 -7.86 -6.04 7.35
CA GLU A 621 -8.27 -6.56 6.05
C GLU A 621 -7.11 -7.27 5.33
N LEU A 622 -7.40 -8.43 4.76
CA LEU A 622 -6.52 -9.12 3.83
C LEU A 622 -6.65 -8.46 2.46
N SER A 623 -5.55 -7.85 2.04
CA SER A 623 -5.43 -7.08 0.81
C SER A 623 -4.14 -7.44 0.09
N VAL A 624 -4.00 -6.97 -1.14
CA VAL A 624 -2.76 -7.10 -1.93
C VAL A 624 -1.51 -6.69 -1.12
N VAL A 625 -1.62 -5.59 -0.35
CA VAL A 625 -0.49 -5.06 0.42
C VAL A 625 -0.26 -5.83 1.71
N THR A 626 -1.31 -6.09 2.50
CA THR A 626 -1.17 -6.79 3.78
C THR A 626 -0.74 -8.24 3.57
N SER A 627 -1.15 -8.83 2.45
CA SER A 627 -0.80 -10.20 2.09
C SER A 627 0.65 -10.33 1.58
N THR A 628 1.23 -9.28 1.00
CA THR A 628 2.67 -9.19 0.67
C THR A 628 3.54 -9.35 1.93
N ILE A 629 3.06 -8.86 3.08
CA ILE A 629 3.77 -9.00 4.37
C ILE A 629 3.92 -10.47 4.76
N ALA A 630 2.98 -11.35 4.42
CA ALA A 630 3.11 -12.77 4.71
C ALA A 630 4.31 -13.40 3.96
N SER A 631 4.56 -13.00 2.71
CA SER A 631 5.73 -13.44 1.94
C SER A 631 7.04 -12.87 2.52
N ILE A 632 7.02 -11.60 2.91
CA ILE A 632 8.16 -10.95 3.58
C ILE A 632 8.47 -11.63 4.92
N THR A 633 7.44 -11.98 5.68
CA THR A 633 7.52 -12.68 6.97
C THR A 633 8.22 -14.01 6.82
N ILE A 634 8.04 -14.71 5.69
CA ILE A 634 8.78 -15.95 5.43
C ILE A 634 10.28 -15.70 5.33
N GLY A 635 10.67 -14.66 4.61
CA GLY A 635 12.05 -14.27 4.41
C GLY A 635 12.77 -13.89 5.69
N VAL A 636 12.14 -13.11 6.57
CA VAL A 636 12.76 -12.61 7.82
C VAL A 636 12.52 -13.56 9.00
N GLY A 637 11.35 -14.18 9.05
CA GLY A 637 10.95 -15.09 10.12
C GLY A 637 11.74 -16.39 10.14
N ILE A 638 12.31 -16.82 9.01
CA ILE A 638 13.12 -18.05 8.97
C ILE A 638 14.57 -17.84 9.46
N ASP A 639 15.08 -16.61 9.47
CA ASP A 639 16.49 -16.31 9.77
C ASP A 639 16.94 -16.88 11.11
N TYR A 640 16.10 -16.73 12.14
CA TYR A 640 16.37 -17.23 13.48
C TYR A 640 16.48 -18.76 13.51
N SER A 641 15.63 -19.44 12.73
CA SER A 641 15.70 -20.88 12.57
C SER A 641 16.97 -21.31 11.83
N ILE A 642 17.37 -20.59 10.79
CA ILE A 642 18.58 -20.88 10.01
C ILE A 642 19.83 -20.73 10.89
N HIS A 643 19.97 -19.61 11.60
CA HIS A 643 21.12 -19.39 12.48
C HIS A 643 21.18 -20.45 13.59
N PHE A 644 20.04 -20.76 14.23
CA PHE A 644 20.01 -21.78 15.28
C PHE A 644 20.35 -23.17 14.75
N THR A 645 19.66 -23.62 13.69
CA THR A 645 19.81 -24.98 13.13
C THR A 645 21.20 -25.21 12.54
N SER A 646 21.80 -24.20 11.91
CA SER A 646 23.15 -24.29 11.36
C SER A 646 24.21 -24.44 12.47
N LEU A 647 24.11 -23.63 13.53
CA LEU A 647 25.02 -23.75 14.68
C LEU A 647 24.81 -25.06 15.44
N PHE A 648 23.56 -25.51 15.59
CA PHE A 648 23.27 -26.83 16.15
C PHE A 648 23.95 -27.93 15.35
N LYS A 649 23.83 -27.92 14.02
CA LYS A 649 24.50 -28.89 13.15
C LYS A 649 26.03 -28.84 13.32
N SER A 650 26.62 -27.66 13.47
CA SER A 650 28.06 -27.50 13.68
C SER A 650 28.53 -28.10 15.01
N PHE A 651 27.86 -27.77 16.12
CA PHE A 651 28.21 -28.29 17.44
C PHE A 651 27.86 -29.77 17.61
N TYR A 652 26.79 -30.24 16.99
CA TYR A 652 26.34 -31.64 17.07
C TYR A 652 27.38 -32.63 16.50
N ARG A 653 28.26 -32.19 15.58
CA ARG A 653 29.35 -33.02 15.08
C ARG A 653 30.36 -33.43 16.15
N HIS A 654 30.49 -32.67 17.23
CA HIS A 654 31.55 -32.85 18.24
C HIS A 654 31.00 -32.83 19.68
N SER A 655 29.68 -32.84 19.88
CA SER A 655 29.07 -32.72 21.20
C SER A 655 27.74 -33.47 21.26
N LYS A 656 27.32 -33.89 22.46
CA LYS A 656 26.01 -34.53 22.67
C LYS A 656 24.87 -33.58 22.25
N PRO A 657 23.71 -34.07 21.76
CA PRO A 657 22.61 -33.23 21.29
C PRO A 657 22.17 -32.12 22.27
N LYS A 658 22.06 -32.44 23.56
CA LYS A 658 21.68 -31.45 24.59
C LYS A 658 22.73 -30.35 24.76
N GLU A 659 24.01 -30.73 24.73
CA GLU A 659 25.11 -29.78 24.85
C GLU A 659 25.22 -28.91 23.60
N ALA A 660 25.09 -29.50 22.41
CA ALA A 660 25.04 -28.78 21.15
C ALA A 660 23.89 -27.77 21.11
N ALA A 661 22.69 -28.14 21.57
CA ALA A 661 21.54 -27.24 21.68
C ALA A 661 21.80 -26.08 22.66
N SER A 662 22.35 -26.36 23.85
CA SER A 662 22.68 -25.32 24.82
C SER A 662 23.73 -24.35 24.29
N LYS A 663 24.83 -24.86 23.71
CA LYS A 663 25.87 -24.02 23.10
C LYS A 663 25.29 -23.18 21.96
N SER A 664 24.46 -23.77 21.10
CA SER A 664 23.82 -23.03 20.00
C SER A 664 22.96 -21.87 20.54
N PHE A 665 22.14 -22.14 21.55
CA PHE A 665 21.31 -21.12 22.18
C PHE A 665 22.15 -19.98 22.78
N ASP A 666 23.22 -20.30 23.50
CA ASP A 666 24.08 -19.28 24.12
C ASP A 666 24.75 -18.37 23.08
N TYR A 667 25.06 -18.91 21.90
CA TYR A 667 25.60 -18.13 20.78
C TYR A 667 24.55 -17.27 20.08
N VAL A 668 23.33 -17.78 19.85
CA VAL A 668 22.34 -17.08 19.00
C VAL A 668 21.30 -16.25 19.74
N SER A 669 20.94 -16.60 20.98
CA SER A 669 19.84 -15.97 21.71
C SER A 669 19.95 -14.45 21.75
N LYS A 670 21.12 -13.96 22.12
CA LYS A 670 21.44 -12.55 22.19
C LYS A 670 21.29 -11.84 20.82
N PRO A 671 22.05 -12.21 19.76
CA PRO A 671 21.91 -11.57 18.45
C PRO A 671 20.50 -11.65 17.88
N VAL A 672 19.83 -12.81 18.02
CA VAL A 672 18.46 -13.02 17.55
C VAL A 672 17.46 -12.07 18.23
N LEU A 673 17.52 -11.91 19.56
CA LEU A 673 16.62 -11.00 20.27
C LEU A 673 16.87 -9.53 19.90
N ALA A 674 18.13 -9.14 19.74
CA ALA A 674 18.46 -7.79 19.26
C ALA A 674 17.91 -7.56 17.85
N ASN A 675 18.05 -8.55 16.98
CA ASN A 675 17.56 -8.48 15.61
C ASN A 675 16.03 -8.34 15.61
N ALA A 676 15.31 -9.24 16.29
CA ALA A 676 13.85 -9.22 16.35
C ALA A 676 13.29 -7.88 16.86
N LEU A 677 13.84 -7.36 17.96
CA LEU A 677 13.42 -6.06 18.48
C LEU A 677 13.84 -4.91 17.57
N GLY A 678 15.04 -4.95 17.00
CA GLY A 678 15.53 -3.90 16.10
C GLY A 678 14.73 -3.82 14.80
N LEU A 679 14.39 -4.96 14.21
CA LEU A 679 13.57 -5.05 13.01
C LEU A 679 12.14 -4.55 13.27
N ALA A 680 11.51 -5.03 14.35
CA ALA A 680 10.15 -4.62 14.72
C ALA A 680 10.07 -3.11 15.03
N THR A 681 11.03 -2.57 15.78
CA THR A 681 11.12 -1.13 16.06
C THR A 681 11.48 -0.31 14.83
N GLY A 682 12.39 -0.79 13.97
CA GLY A 682 12.74 -0.13 12.71
C GLY A 682 11.52 0.04 11.80
N LEU A 683 10.68 -0.99 11.69
CA LEU A 683 9.44 -0.94 10.93
C LEU A 683 8.34 -0.10 11.59
N SER A 684 8.49 0.25 12.87
CA SER A 684 7.60 1.22 13.51
C SER A 684 7.72 2.63 12.91
N ALA A 685 8.78 2.91 12.14
CA ALA A 685 8.86 4.12 11.31
C ALA A 685 7.68 4.24 10.33
N LEU A 686 7.09 3.12 9.89
CA LEU A 686 5.92 3.10 9.03
C LEU A 686 4.64 3.62 9.70
N LEU A 687 4.59 3.67 11.04
CA LEU A 687 3.46 4.25 11.76
C LEU A 687 3.29 5.74 11.48
N ILE A 688 4.34 6.43 11.01
CA ILE A 688 4.31 7.86 10.69
C ILE A 688 3.73 8.10 9.28
N SER A 689 3.72 7.08 8.42
CA SER A 689 3.13 7.19 7.08
C SER A 689 1.65 7.59 7.13
N PRO A 690 1.16 8.45 6.24
CA PRO A 690 -0.27 8.78 6.13
C PRO A 690 -1.12 7.60 5.62
N LEU A 691 -0.50 6.62 4.96
CA LEU A 691 -1.18 5.43 4.43
C LEU A 691 -1.44 4.38 5.53
N LYS A 692 -2.68 3.89 5.62
CA LYS A 692 -3.17 2.97 6.66
C LYS A 692 -2.49 1.59 6.59
N PHE A 693 -2.28 1.04 5.40
CA PHE A 693 -1.64 -0.26 5.25
C PHE A 693 -0.18 -0.27 5.71
N HIS A 694 0.53 0.87 5.71
CA HIS A 694 1.86 0.97 6.33
C HIS A 694 1.81 0.76 7.86
N THR A 695 0.73 1.20 8.52
CA THR A 695 0.48 0.85 9.92
C THR A 695 0.28 -0.65 10.10
N TYR A 696 -0.49 -1.29 9.21
CA TYR A 696 -0.67 -2.75 9.24
C TYR A 696 0.66 -3.48 9.05
N VAL A 697 1.52 -3.03 8.12
CA VAL A 697 2.90 -3.56 7.96
C VAL A 697 3.65 -3.49 9.28
N SER A 698 3.66 -2.34 9.96
CA SER A 698 4.33 -2.21 11.25
C SER A 698 3.79 -3.18 12.30
N MET A 699 2.46 -3.25 12.48
CA MET A 699 1.82 -4.10 13.49
C MET A 699 2.10 -5.59 13.26
N LEU A 700 1.94 -6.05 12.01
CA LEU A 700 2.19 -7.46 11.64
C LEU A 700 3.66 -7.83 11.79
N MET A 701 4.57 -6.88 11.55
CA MET A 701 6.00 -7.12 11.73
C MET A 701 6.40 -7.24 13.21
N TRP A 702 5.73 -6.54 14.14
CA TRP A 702 5.91 -6.79 15.57
C TRP A 702 5.53 -8.20 15.99
N VAL A 703 4.32 -8.63 15.59
CA VAL A 703 3.81 -9.97 15.92
C VAL A 703 4.75 -11.04 15.37
N THR A 704 5.13 -10.93 14.11
CA THR A 704 5.95 -11.95 13.45
C THR A 704 7.37 -12.02 14.00
N MET A 705 8.03 -10.88 14.26
CA MET A 705 9.39 -10.88 14.80
C MET A 705 9.44 -11.43 16.22
N LEU A 706 8.47 -11.07 17.07
CA LEU A 706 8.40 -11.58 18.44
C LEU A 706 8.05 -13.06 18.49
N VAL A 707 7.02 -13.49 17.76
CA VAL A 707 6.62 -14.91 17.72
C VAL A 707 7.72 -15.76 17.13
N SER A 708 8.29 -15.38 15.97
CA SER A 708 9.33 -16.18 15.34
C SER A 708 10.57 -16.31 16.22
N SER A 709 11.08 -15.20 16.77
CA SER A 709 12.27 -15.25 17.63
C SER A 709 12.02 -16.07 18.90
N PHE A 710 10.85 -15.91 19.53
CA PHE A 710 10.46 -16.67 20.71
C PHE A 710 10.36 -18.17 20.42
N VAL A 711 9.65 -18.57 19.37
CA VAL A 711 9.46 -19.99 19.02
C VAL A 711 10.80 -20.60 18.59
N SER A 712 11.58 -19.92 17.75
CA SER A 712 12.91 -20.41 17.33
C SER A 712 13.87 -20.61 18.51
N LEU A 713 13.86 -19.71 19.50
CA LEU A 713 14.75 -19.80 20.67
C LEU A 713 14.29 -20.79 21.74
N THR A 714 13.03 -21.22 21.75
CA THR A 714 12.49 -22.14 22.77
C THR A 714 12.22 -23.53 22.21
N PHE A 715 11.57 -23.62 21.05
CA PHE A 715 11.14 -24.87 20.41
C PHE A 715 12.33 -25.63 19.81
N LEU A 716 13.19 -24.97 19.02
CA LEU A 716 14.29 -25.64 18.32
C LEU A 716 15.30 -26.32 19.26
N PRO A 717 15.81 -25.69 20.35
CA PRO A 717 16.71 -26.37 21.28
C PRO A 717 16.08 -27.63 21.87
N THR A 718 14.78 -27.59 22.16
CA THR A 718 14.04 -28.70 22.74
C THR A 718 13.87 -29.85 21.75
N VAL A 719 13.36 -29.56 20.56
CA VAL A 719 13.00 -30.60 19.59
C VAL A 719 14.24 -31.23 18.95
N LEU A 720 15.23 -30.42 18.56
CA LEU A 720 16.47 -30.94 17.98
C LEU A 720 17.23 -31.81 18.98
N SER A 721 17.35 -31.39 20.25
CA SER A 721 18.03 -32.21 21.26
C SER A 721 17.35 -33.56 21.51
N LYS A 722 16.01 -33.61 21.46
CA LYS A 722 15.21 -34.83 21.68
C LYS A 722 15.16 -35.77 20.47
N VAL A 723 15.01 -35.22 19.27
CA VAL A 723 14.95 -36.02 18.03
C VAL A 723 16.32 -36.66 17.74
N PHE A 724 17.40 -35.89 17.88
CA PHE A 724 18.75 -36.39 17.61
C PHE A 724 19.38 -37.17 18.76
N SER A 725 18.80 -37.14 19.97
CA SER A 725 19.20 -38.07 21.04
C SER A 725 18.78 -39.51 20.78
N LYS A 726 17.71 -39.76 20.01
CA LYS A 726 17.24 -41.12 19.71
C LYS A 726 18.08 -41.84 18.65
N ASN A 727 18.73 -41.10 17.74
CA ASN A 727 19.56 -41.70 16.69
C ASN A 727 21.00 -42.00 17.13
N GLY A 728 21.46 -41.46 18.26
CA GLY A 728 22.82 -41.66 18.77
C GLY A 728 23.06 -43.01 19.46
N SER A 729 22.07 -43.92 19.49
CA SER A 729 22.24 -45.26 20.08
C SER A 729 22.47 -46.37 19.04
N GLN A 730 22.59 -46.05 17.74
CA GLN A 730 22.75 -47.06 16.68
C GLN A 730 24.02 -46.91 15.81
N SER A 731 24.95 -46.02 16.16
CA SER A 731 26.29 -46.03 15.55
C SER A 731 27.36 -46.01 16.65
N LYS A 732 27.66 -47.20 17.17
CA LYS A 732 28.96 -47.50 17.76
C LYS A 732 29.61 -48.58 16.93
#